data_AF-A0A0F7PB71-F1
#
_entry.id   AF-A0A0F7PB71-F1
#
_cell.length_a   1.000
_cell.length_b   1.000
_cell.length_c   1.000
_cell.angle_alpha   90.00
_cell.angle_beta   90.00
_cell.angle_gamma   90.00
#
_symmetry.space_group_name_H-M   'P 1'
#
loop_
_entity.id
_entity.type
_entity.pdbx_description
1 polymer ?
#
loop_
_entity_poly.entity_id
_entity_poly.type
_entity_poly.pdbx_seq_one_letter_code
_entity_poly.pdbx_strand_id
1 'polypeptide(L)'
;MALEFVPLAVAVLVAVALALSPYFAVTNRAITGLSLAAFDDLVRRHAASDHQLRQWLESAHVGTTYRVYTSRTYTYAVVSAVVGTIIGAYAIVGAVNVLRSTATIDRLPAGVQFVIWGPGELGAIGVVAVGLLSAATVGVVTAFGTYQVRRTLPRLTSDERERRIDNSLKRNVAFMFALSRSGMPFPEVLRVLANNRGVYGETANEIAVSVRDIDLFGTDLLSSIRRLRDRTPSRNLEDLAENLSSVLQSGQSLSTFLRGQYEHYKSEEEAQQQAFLELLGTLAEAYVTVFVAGPLLLITILVVIGLMMGDTLSFLRALVYLILPLATLGFVIYLDTITEDVSEAIPETVGGTNGERFSDVRIAPNVASEPRTDGGTTTLDANRYRLRTYRRVRPYLDRLRDPTRALTERPMAILWITVPIGLLWTLLQWWPHLRAGEFAIALYDDPLIQASLFVIGTFAITFEVANRRVKAIEAAIPDFLDRLASTNEAGMSIVESFGRVVSSELGSLSIELERTWADISWGGRVEYALTRLHRRVSTSAITRVVTLTTNAMAATNDIGQVLRIAADEAQATRRLERERRNEMVTYIVVVYVSFLVFLVIVVALELIFVPAIPTGTMGAGGTGPVAGGGIAGGVQQVTQADKDAYSLVFFHGALIQGLTSGFVAGQMGSGNIKAGAKHATALVSIAYVVFLVIG
;
A
#
# COMPACT_ATOMS: atom_id res chain seq x y z
N MET A 1 -28.15 12.52 -32.88
CA MET A 1 -27.10 11.66 -32.30
C MET A 1 -26.46 12.21 -31.03
N ALA A 2 -26.05 13.50 -30.92
CA ALA A 2 -25.41 13.99 -29.67
C ALA A 2 -26.37 14.31 -28.50
N LEU A 3 -27.63 14.67 -28.77
CA LEU A 3 -28.61 15.05 -27.73
C LEU A 3 -29.11 13.87 -26.88
N GLU A 4 -29.04 12.64 -27.40
CA GLU A 4 -29.49 11.42 -26.71
C GLU A 4 -28.58 11.05 -25.53
N PHE A 5 -27.32 11.48 -25.51
CA PHE A 5 -26.39 11.16 -24.42
C PHE A 5 -26.32 12.25 -23.33
N VAL A 6 -27.09 13.34 -23.47
CA VAL A 6 -27.08 14.44 -22.50
C VAL A 6 -27.48 13.99 -21.09
N PRO A 7 -28.55 13.19 -20.88
CA PRO A 7 -28.91 12.71 -19.55
C PRO A 7 -27.82 11.82 -18.93
N LEU A 8 -27.16 10.99 -19.73
CA LEU A 8 -26.04 10.15 -19.29
C LEU A 8 -24.84 11.01 -18.87
N ALA A 9 -24.48 12.01 -19.68
CA ALA A 9 -23.40 12.94 -19.37
C ALA A 9 -23.69 13.73 -18.07
N VAL A 10 -24.93 14.18 -17.87
CA VAL A 10 -25.36 14.84 -16.63
C VAL A 10 -25.30 13.90 -15.43
N ALA A 11 -25.76 12.65 -15.57
CA ALA A 11 -25.70 11.66 -14.50
C ALA A 11 -24.25 11.35 -14.07
N VAL A 12 -23.35 11.19 -15.04
CA VAL A 12 -21.91 11.01 -14.78
C VAL A 12 -21.32 12.26 -14.12
N LEU A 13 -21.65 13.46 -14.59
CA LEU A 13 -21.16 14.71 -14.01
C LEU A 13 -21.63 14.88 -12.56
N VAL A 14 -22.90 14.56 -12.26
CA VAL A 14 -23.44 14.58 -10.89
C VAL A 14 -22.74 13.54 -10.00
N ALA A 15 -22.48 12.34 -10.50
CA ALA A 15 -21.75 11.31 -9.77
C ALA A 15 -20.31 11.75 -9.46
N VAL A 16 -19.62 12.33 -10.44
CA VAL A 16 -18.27 12.89 -10.28
C VAL A 16 -18.27 14.06 -9.31
N ALA A 17 -19.25 14.97 -9.40
CA ALA A 17 -19.38 16.10 -8.48
C ALA A 17 -19.63 15.66 -7.03
N LEU A 18 -20.41 14.60 -6.82
CA LEU A 18 -20.61 14.00 -5.49
C LEU A 18 -19.35 13.31 -4.98
N ALA A 19 -18.65 12.55 -5.83
CA ALA A 19 -17.39 11.90 -5.48
C ALA A 19 -16.29 12.92 -5.11
N LEU A 20 -16.26 14.06 -5.82
CA LEU A 20 -15.31 15.15 -5.58
C LEU A 20 -15.74 16.12 -4.47
N SER A 21 -16.99 16.05 -4.01
CA SER A 21 -17.51 16.96 -2.97
C SER A 21 -16.68 17.06 -1.69
N PRO A 22 -16.00 16.01 -1.18
CA PRO A 22 -15.19 16.13 0.03
C PRO A 22 -13.98 17.05 -0.13
N TYR A 23 -13.46 17.19 -1.35
CA TYR A 23 -12.25 17.97 -1.65
C TYR A 23 -12.53 19.47 -1.80
N PHE A 24 -13.78 19.87 -2.04
CA PHE A 24 -14.16 21.26 -2.22
C PHE A 24 -15.03 21.76 -1.06
N ALA A 25 -14.47 22.62 -0.21
CA ALA A 25 -15.13 23.09 1.02
C ALA A 25 -16.52 23.74 0.78
N VAL A 26 -16.69 24.46 -0.32
CA VAL A 26 -17.96 25.13 -0.67
C VAL A 26 -19.03 24.09 -0.99
N THR A 27 -18.72 23.13 -1.87
CA THR A 27 -19.63 22.05 -2.27
C THR A 27 -19.97 21.15 -1.08
N ASN A 28 -18.99 20.82 -0.24
CA ASN A 28 -19.18 20.00 0.95
C ASN A 28 -20.19 20.63 1.92
N ARG A 29 -20.11 21.95 2.15
CA ARG A 29 -21.06 22.68 3.00
C ARG A 29 -22.45 22.75 2.38
N ALA A 30 -22.54 23.05 1.08
CA ALA A 30 -23.81 23.11 0.36
C ALA A 30 -24.57 21.77 0.44
N ILE A 31 -23.87 20.65 0.18
CA ILE A 31 -24.45 19.31 0.29
C ILE A 31 -24.87 19.03 1.73
N THR A 32 -24.02 19.34 2.71
CA THR A 32 -24.35 19.12 4.12
C THR A 32 -25.61 19.88 4.54
N GLY A 33 -25.74 21.14 4.12
CA GLY A 33 -26.94 21.95 4.36
C GLY A 33 -28.19 21.35 3.71
N LEU A 34 -28.09 20.93 2.44
CA LEU A 34 -29.19 20.31 1.71
C LEU A 34 -29.61 18.96 2.31
N SER A 35 -28.63 18.14 2.71
CA SER A 35 -28.86 16.86 3.37
C SER A 35 -29.60 17.01 4.69
N LEU A 36 -29.21 17.99 5.51
CA LEU A 36 -29.89 18.28 6.78
C LEU A 36 -31.30 18.82 6.52
N ALA A 37 -31.48 19.73 5.56
CA ALA A 37 -32.81 20.25 5.24
C ALA A 37 -33.78 19.15 4.77
N ALA A 38 -33.29 18.18 3.99
CA ALA A 38 -34.12 17.13 3.40
C ALA A 38 -34.40 15.94 4.34
N PHE A 39 -33.42 15.51 5.15
CA PHE A 39 -33.48 14.23 5.85
C PHE A 39 -33.36 14.32 7.38
N ASP A 40 -33.22 15.52 7.96
CA ASP A 40 -33.03 15.66 9.41
C ASP A 40 -34.16 15.03 10.23
N ASP A 41 -35.40 15.30 9.86
CA ASP A 41 -36.57 14.80 10.59
C ASP A 41 -36.67 13.26 10.54
N LEU A 42 -36.30 12.64 9.42
CA LEU A 42 -36.24 11.19 9.27
C LEU A 42 -35.16 10.58 10.18
N VAL A 43 -34.00 11.22 10.25
CA VAL A 43 -32.85 10.75 11.04
C VAL A 43 -33.15 10.88 12.53
N ARG A 44 -33.77 11.99 12.98
CA ARG A 44 -34.13 12.17 14.39
C ARG A 44 -35.08 11.08 14.90
N ARG A 45 -36.03 10.66 14.07
CA ARG A 45 -36.97 9.56 14.41
C ARG A 45 -36.28 8.21 14.60
N HIS A 46 -35.20 7.95 13.88
CA HIS A 46 -34.43 6.69 13.95
C HIS A 46 -33.13 6.80 14.75
N ALA A 47 -32.81 7.98 15.29
CA ALA A 47 -31.52 8.21 15.93
C ALA A 47 -31.33 7.33 17.17
N ALA A 48 -32.40 7.06 17.93
CA ALA A 48 -32.32 6.27 19.15
C ALA A 48 -31.98 4.79 18.93
N SER A 49 -32.15 4.24 17.73
CA SER A 49 -32.00 2.80 17.49
C SER A 49 -30.61 2.36 17.03
N ASP A 50 -29.79 3.25 16.43
CA ASP A 50 -28.54 2.85 15.77
C ASP A 50 -27.31 3.14 16.65
N HIS A 51 -27.20 2.41 17.76
CA HIS A 51 -26.06 2.51 18.69
C HIS A 51 -24.73 2.07 18.04
N GLN A 52 -24.77 1.06 17.17
CA GLN A 52 -23.56 0.52 16.52
C GLN A 52 -22.88 1.56 15.62
N LEU A 53 -23.65 2.26 14.77
CA LEU A 53 -23.06 3.28 13.90
C LEU A 53 -22.50 4.47 14.68
N ARG A 54 -23.13 4.84 15.81
CA ARG A 54 -22.59 5.89 16.69
C ARG A 54 -21.24 5.49 17.28
N GLN A 55 -21.18 4.28 17.81
CA GLN A 55 -19.94 3.73 18.36
C GLN A 55 -18.84 3.70 17.30
N TRP A 56 -19.12 3.23 16.07
CA TRP A 56 -18.13 3.23 14.98
C TRP A 56 -17.68 4.64 14.57
N LEU A 57 -18.56 5.63 14.59
CA LEU A 57 -18.19 7.01 14.28
C LEU A 57 -17.30 7.62 15.37
N GLU A 58 -17.60 7.34 16.63
CA GLU A 58 -16.81 7.77 17.79
C GLU A 58 -15.44 7.09 17.79
N SER A 59 -15.40 5.78 17.65
CA SER A 59 -14.17 4.97 17.64
C SER A 59 -13.27 5.27 16.44
N ALA A 60 -13.86 5.63 15.28
CA ALA A 60 -13.13 6.07 14.10
C ALA A 60 -12.72 7.57 14.11
N HIS A 61 -13.03 8.33 15.18
CA HIS A 61 -12.75 9.78 15.27
C HIS A 61 -13.27 10.58 14.07
N VAL A 62 -14.44 10.20 13.54
CA VAL A 62 -15.03 10.93 12.42
C VAL A 62 -15.49 12.31 12.89
N GLY A 63 -14.91 13.37 12.33
CA GLY A 63 -15.22 14.77 12.68
C GLY A 63 -16.63 15.25 12.34
N THR A 64 -17.58 14.34 12.09
CA THR A 64 -18.98 14.64 11.80
C THR A 64 -19.89 13.91 12.78
N THR A 65 -20.92 14.60 13.27
CA THR A 65 -21.91 13.98 14.15
C THR A 65 -22.73 12.91 13.42
N TYR A 66 -23.23 11.91 14.15
CA TYR A 66 -24.14 10.88 13.64
C TYR A 66 -25.26 11.46 12.77
N ARG A 67 -25.87 12.56 13.24
CA ARG A 67 -26.94 13.27 12.55
C ARG A 67 -26.52 13.76 11.16
N VAL A 68 -25.36 14.40 11.04
CA VAL A 68 -24.83 14.91 9.77
C VAL A 68 -24.44 13.75 8.85
N TYR A 69 -23.79 12.73 9.40
CA TYR A 69 -23.33 11.57 8.65
C TYR A 69 -24.49 10.85 7.97
N THR A 70 -25.50 10.45 8.75
CA THR A 70 -26.65 9.67 8.28
C THR A 70 -27.53 10.48 7.31
N SER A 71 -27.74 11.78 7.58
CA SER A 71 -28.48 12.66 6.65
C SER A 71 -27.80 12.74 5.28
N ARG A 72 -26.46 12.85 5.27
CA ARG A 72 -25.69 12.79 4.02
C ARG A 72 -25.81 11.41 3.37
N THR A 73 -25.92 10.33 4.14
CA THR A 73 -25.95 8.97 3.59
C THR A 73 -27.21 8.75 2.79
N TYR A 74 -28.35 9.22 3.31
CA TYR A 74 -29.60 9.22 2.55
C TYR A 74 -29.52 10.08 1.30
N THR A 75 -28.86 11.23 1.36
CA THR A 75 -28.66 12.07 0.16
C THR A 75 -27.84 11.36 -0.90
N TYR A 76 -26.71 10.75 -0.53
CA TYR A 76 -25.90 9.97 -1.47
C TYR A 76 -26.68 8.77 -2.02
N ALA A 77 -27.42 8.04 -1.19
CA ALA A 77 -28.23 6.91 -1.65
C ALA A 77 -29.33 7.34 -2.65
N VAL A 78 -30.03 8.45 -2.38
CA VAL A 78 -31.06 8.99 -3.29
C VAL A 78 -30.46 9.46 -4.60
N VAL A 79 -29.34 10.20 -4.57
CA VAL A 79 -28.70 10.64 -5.82
C VAL A 79 -28.13 9.45 -6.60
N SER A 80 -27.51 8.48 -5.92
CA SER A 80 -27.07 7.23 -6.54
C SER A 80 -28.23 6.47 -7.17
N ALA A 81 -29.42 6.48 -6.55
CA ALA A 81 -30.62 5.88 -7.13
C ALA A 81 -30.98 6.53 -8.47
N VAL A 82 -30.97 7.87 -8.53
CA VAL A 82 -31.27 8.63 -9.75
C VAL A 82 -30.22 8.39 -10.83
N VAL A 83 -28.94 8.45 -10.47
CA VAL A 83 -27.81 8.19 -11.39
C VAL A 83 -27.87 6.75 -11.91
N GLY A 84 -28.06 5.77 -11.02
CA GLY A 84 -28.18 4.35 -11.36
C GLY A 84 -29.40 4.07 -12.23
N THR A 85 -30.52 4.76 -12.01
CA THR A 85 -31.71 4.67 -12.87
C THR A 85 -31.38 5.14 -14.29
N ILE A 86 -30.68 6.26 -14.44
CA ILE A 86 -30.29 6.80 -15.75
C ILE A 86 -29.31 5.84 -16.43
N ILE A 87 -28.23 5.45 -15.76
CA ILE A 87 -27.21 4.54 -16.32
C ILE A 87 -27.83 3.18 -16.69
N GLY A 88 -28.67 2.63 -15.82
CA GLY A 88 -29.36 1.37 -16.06
C GLY A 88 -30.28 1.42 -17.26
N ALA A 89 -30.97 2.53 -17.51
CA ALA A 89 -31.82 2.69 -18.68
C ALA A 89 -31.01 2.63 -19.98
N TYR A 90 -29.85 3.31 -20.03
CA TYR A 90 -28.94 3.22 -21.18
C TYR A 90 -28.29 1.83 -21.32
N ALA A 91 -27.96 1.18 -20.20
CA ALA A 91 -27.39 -0.18 -20.22
C ALA A 91 -28.39 -1.22 -20.74
N ILE A 92 -29.67 -1.12 -20.35
CA ILE A 92 -30.75 -1.97 -20.87
C ILE A 92 -30.89 -1.77 -22.39
N VAL A 93 -30.94 -0.52 -22.85
CA VAL A 93 -31.01 -0.18 -24.29
C VAL A 93 -29.78 -0.71 -25.05
N GLY A 94 -28.57 -0.56 -24.49
CA GLY A 94 -27.33 -1.05 -25.07
C GLY A 94 -27.26 -2.58 -25.16
N ALA A 95 -27.64 -3.28 -24.08
CA ALA A 95 -27.68 -4.74 -24.03
C ALA A 95 -28.67 -5.30 -25.07
N VAL A 96 -29.83 -4.65 -25.22
CA VAL A 96 -30.79 -5.00 -26.27
C VAL A 96 -30.16 -4.84 -27.65
N ASN A 97 -29.46 -3.73 -27.93
CA ASN A 97 -28.81 -3.52 -29.23
C ASN A 97 -27.72 -4.55 -29.54
N VAL A 98 -26.96 -5.00 -28.52
CA VAL A 98 -25.99 -6.09 -28.68
C VAL A 98 -26.70 -7.42 -28.97
N LEU A 99 -27.79 -7.72 -28.26
CA LEU A 99 -28.62 -8.90 -28.52
C LEU A 99 -29.23 -8.89 -29.93
N ARG A 100 -29.50 -7.70 -30.49
CA ARG A 100 -29.95 -7.57 -31.89
C ARG A 100 -28.90 -8.06 -32.88
N SER A 101 -27.61 -7.82 -32.62
CA SER A 101 -26.52 -8.18 -33.53
C SER A 101 -26.28 -9.68 -33.66
N THR A 102 -26.76 -10.48 -32.70
CA THR A 102 -26.54 -11.94 -32.62
C THR A 102 -27.70 -12.78 -33.19
N ALA A 103 -28.63 -12.18 -33.95
CA ALA A 103 -29.72 -12.84 -34.69
C ALA A 103 -30.75 -13.65 -33.87
N THR A 104 -30.67 -13.68 -32.53
CA THR A 104 -31.59 -14.44 -31.65
C THR A 104 -32.90 -13.70 -31.32
N ILE A 105 -33.33 -12.75 -32.16
CA ILE A 105 -34.44 -11.82 -31.84
C ILE A 105 -35.80 -12.51 -31.98
N ASP A 106 -35.95 -13.43 -32.94
CA ASP A 106 -37.25 -14.05 -33.31
C ASP A 106 -37.81 -15.03 -32.26
N ARG A 107 -37.08 -15.28 -31.16
CA ARG A 107 -37.47 -16.23 -30.10
C ARG A 107 -38.04 -15.57 -28.84
N LEU A 108 -38.15 -14.24 -28.79
CA LEU A 108 -38.66 -13.53 -27.62
C LEU A 108 -40.21 -13.44 -27.60
N PRO A 109 -40.88 -13.70 -26.44
CA PRO A 109 -42.32 -13.58 -26.30
C PRO A 109 -42.84 -12.17 -26.65
N ALA A 110 -44.01 -12.07 -27.28
CA ALA A 110 -44.61 -10.80 -27.74
C ALA A 110 -44.71 -9.72 -26.65
N GLY A 111 -44.90 -10.12 -25.38
CA GLY A 111 -44.96 -9.22 -24.24
C GLY A 111 -43.64 -8.52 -23.88
N VAL A 112 -42.50 -8.92 -24.46
CA VAL A 112 -41.16 -8.34 -24.19
C VAL A 112 -40.61 -7.59 -25.42
N GLN A 113 -41.35 -7.62 -26.54
CA GLN A 113 -40.90 -7.02 -27.80
C GLN A 113 -40.88 -5.48 -27.78
N PHE A 114 -41.56 -4.85 -26.82
CA PHE A 114 -41.51 -3.40 -26.62
C PHE A 114 -40.13 -2.90 -26.12
N VAL A 115 -39.29 -3.80 -25.57
CA VAL A 115 -37.93 -3.49 -25.11
C VAL A 115 -36.95 -3.39 -26.29
N ILE A 116 -37.37 -3.79 -27.50
CA ILE A 116 -36.57 -3.91 -28.74
C ILE A 116 -36.57 -2.61 -29.55
N TRP A 117 -37.00 -1.48 -29.00
CA TRP A 117 -37.12 -0.22 -29.77
C TRP A 117 -35.99 0.72 -29.33
N GLY A 118 -35.30 1.38 -30.27
CA GLY A 118 -34.22 2.31 -29.94
C GLY A 118 -34.75 3.51 -29.13
N PRO A 119 -33.90 4.30 -28.44
CA PRO A 119 -34.36 5.45 -27.65
C PRO A 119 -35.11 6.50 -28.49
N GLY A 120 -34.87 6.56 -29.81
CA GLY A 120 -35.61 7.39 -30.75
C GLY A 120 -36.90 6.77 -31.31
N GLU A 121 -37.14 5.48 -31.09
CA GLU A 121 -38.33 4.74 -31.57
C GLU A 121 -39.32 4.46 -30.43
N LEU A 122 -38.85 4.40 -29.18
CA LEU A 122 -39.69 4.27 -27.99
C LEU A 122 -40.64 5.47 -27.87
N GLY A 123 -41.94 5.25 -28.06
CA GLY A 123 -42.96 6.24 -27.71
C GLY A 123 -42.87 6.62 -26.21
N ALA A 124 -43.54 7.71 -25.80
CA ALA A 124 -43.47 8.24 -24.43
C ALA A 124 -43.71 7.19 -23.33
N ILE A 125 -44.60 6.22 -23.58
CA ILE A 125 -44.91 5.11 -22.67
C ILE A 125 -43.72 4.14 -22.51
N GLY A 126 -43.00 3.84 -23.60
CA GLY A 126 -41.85 2.94 -23.58
C GLY A 126 -40.66 3.52 -22.81
N VAL A 127 -40.39 4.81 -22.96
CA VAL A 127 -39.35 5.52 -22.18
C VAL A 127 -39.67 5.48 -20.69
N VAL A 128 -40.93 5.73 -20.31
CA VAL A 128 -41.38 5.65 -18.91
C VAL A 128 -41.26 4.21 -18.38
N ALA A 129 -41.64 3.21 -19.16
CA ALA A 129 -41.53 1.80 -18.75
C ALA A 129 -40.07 1.37 -18.52
N VAL A 130 -39.15 1.70 -19.42
CA VAL A 130 -37.71 1.43 -19.26
C VAL A 130 -37.13 2.19 -18.07
N GLY A 131 -37.54 3.45 -17.88
CA GLY A 131 -37.14 4.24 -16.72
C GLY A 131 -37.61 3.65 -15.39
N LEU A 132 -38.87 3.20 -15.30
CA LEU A 132 -39.40 2.54 -14.10
C LEU A 132 -38.74 1.18 -13.83
N LEU A 133 -38.52 0.38 -14.87
CA LEU A 133 -37.79 -0.90 -14.76
C LEU A 133 -36.36 -0.69 -14.29
N SER A 134 -35.64 0.29 -14.86
CA SER A 134 -34.30 0.64 -14.43
C SER A 134 -34.28 1.19 -12.99
N ALA A 135 -35.27 2.00 -12.62
CA ALA A 135 -35.38 2.53 -11.26
C ALA A 135 -35.59 1.41 -10.25
N ALA A 136 -36.51 0.48 -10.53
CA ALA A 136 -36.82 -0.66 -9.67
C ALA A 136 -35.66 -1.66 -9.54
N THR A 137 -34.79 -1.76 -10.56
CA THR A 137 -33.65 -2.68 -10.57
C THR A 137 -32.34 -1.95 -10.24
N VAL A 138 -31.70 -1.33 -11.24
CA VAL A 138 -30.39 -0.69 -11.13
C VAL A 138 -30.41 0.48 -10.14
N GLY A 139 -31.48 1.28 -10.13
CA GLY A 139 -31.66 2.39 -9.19
C GLY A 139 -31.70 1.92 -7.74
N VAL A 140 -32.53 0.92 -7.40
CA VAL A 140 -32.58 0.34 -6.05
C VAL A 140 -31.26 -0.31 -5.66
N VAL A 141 -30.64 -1.10 -6.55
CA VAL A 141 -29.36 -1.78 -6.28
C VAL A 141 -28.23 -0.78 -6.01
N THR A 142 -28.13 0.27 -6.82
CA THR A 142 -27.10 1.32 -6.62
C THR A 142 -27.35 2.15 -5.37
N ALA A 143 -28.61 2.47 -5.04
CA ALA A 143 -28.98 3.15 -3.80
C ALA A 143 -28.66 2.31 -2.56
N PHE A 144 -29.07 1.03 -2.57
CA PHE A 144 -28.79 0.08 -1.50
C PHE A 144 -27.29 -0.15 -1.34
N GLY A 145 -26.56 -0.37 -2.44
CA GLY A 145 -25.11 -0.51 -2.45
C GLY A 145 -24.41 0.72 -1.86
N THR A 146 -24.80 1.92 -2.29
CA THR A 146 -24.25 3.18 -1.75
C THR A 146 -24.54 3.32 -0.25
N TYR A 147 -25.77 3.01 0.18
CA TYR A 147 -26.15 3.04 1.59
C TYR A 147 -25.31 2.05 2.42
N GLN A 148 -25.15 0.81 1.94
CA GLN A 148 -24.39 -0.22 2.64
C GLN A 148 -22.91 0.14 2.73
N VAL A 149 -22.27 0.50 1.60
CA VAL A 149 -20.86 0.93 1.56
C VAL A 149 -20.66 2.09 2.54
N ARG A 150 -21.52 3.11 2.51
CA ARG A 150 -21.37 4.27 3.39
C ARG A 150 -21.65 3.95 4.85
N ARG A 151 -22.48 2.96 5.15
CA ARG A 151 -22.70 2.51 6.53
C ARG A 151 -21.56 1.65 7.06
N THR A 152 -20.88 0.88 6.21
CA THR A 152 -19.72 0.04 6.59
C THR A 152 -18.40 0.80 6.59
N LEU A 153 -18.29 1.93 5.87
CA LEU A 153 -17.07 2.75 5.83
C LEU A 153 -16.53 3.15 7.22
N PRO A 154 -17.36 3.64 8.18
CA PRO A 154 -16.88 3.96 9.53
C PRO A 154 -16.27 2.76 10.25
N ARG A 155 -16.84 1.57 10.04
CA ARG A 155 -16.30 0.33 10.59
C ARG A 155 -14.93 0.02 9.98
N LEU A 156 -14.78 0.09 8.65
CA LEU A 156 -13.47 -0.13 8.00
C LEU A 156 -12.41 0.83 8.54
N THR A 157 -12.75 2.10 8.72
CA THR A 157 -11.83 3.10 9.30
C THR A 157 -11.55 2.85 10.78
N SER A 158 -12.53 2.35 11.54
CA SER A 158 -12.35 1.96 12.94
C SER A 158 -11.43 0.74 13.05
N ASP A 159 -11.65 -0.29 12.23
CA ASP A 159 -10.87 -1.54 12.21
C ASP A 159 -9.42 -1.27 11.77
N GLU A 160 -9.20 -0.38 10.81
CA GLU A 160 -7.87 0.11 10.42
C GLU A 160 -7.19 0.89 11.55
N ARG A 161 -7.97 1.67 12.30
CA ARG A 161 -7.47 2.44 13.44
C ARG A 161 -7.16 1.57 14.66
N GLU A 162 -7.99 0.58 14.95
CA GLU A 162 -7.75 -0.48 15.94
C GLU A 162 -6.40 -1.14 15.69
N ARG A 163 -6.16 -1.63 14.46
CA ARG A 163 -4.87 -2.21 14.04
C ARG A 163 -3.69 -1.26 14.27
N ARG A 164 -3.81 0.02 13.88
CA ARG A 164 -2.77 1.02 14.12
C ARG A 164 -2.52 1.30 15.61
N ILE A 165 -3.57 1.25 16.44
CA ILE A 165 -3.44 1.39 17.89
C ILE A 165 -2.68 0.18 18.43
N ASP A 166 -3.14 -1.04 18.16
CA ASP A 166 -2.49 -2.28 18.62
C ASP A 166 -1.01 -2.34 18.22
N ASN A 167 -0.69 -2.00 16.97
CA ASN A 167 0.68 -1.98 16.45
C ASN A 167 1.57 -0.96 17.16
N SER A 168 1.02 0.19 17.57
CA SER A 168 1.77 1.22 18.31
C SER A 168 1.77 1.00 19.82
N LEU A 169 0.81 0.26 20.35
CA LEU A 169 0.61 0.00 21.77
C LEU A 169 1.81 -0.71 22.38
N LYS A 170 2.24 -1.80 21.75
CA LYS A 170 3.31 -2.69 22.21
C LYS A 170 4.60 -1.88 22.50
N ARG A 171 5.02 -1.06 21.54
CA ARG A 171 6.16 -0.13 21.68
C ARG A 171 5.92 0.99 22.68
N ASN A 172 4.70 1.52 22.75
CA ASN A 172 4.38 2.58 23.70
C ASN A 172 4.37 2.07 25.14
N VAL A 173 4.00 0.81 25.38
CA VAL A 173 4.11 0.16 26.69
C VAL A 173 5.57 0.02 27.10
N ALA A 174 6.46 -0.40 26.20
CA ALA A 174 7.91 -0.41 26.46
C ALA A 174 8.43 0.99 26.87
N PHE A 175 7.96 2.03 26.18
CA PHE A 175 8.30 3.42 26.49
C PHE A 175 7.75 3.89 27.84
N MET A 176 6.48 3.61 28.14
CA MET A 176 5.86 3.91 29.44
C MET A 176 6.58 3.18 30.57
N PHE A 177 6.94 1.91 30.35
CA PHE A 177 7.73 1.13 31.30
C PHE A 177 9.09 1.78 31.55
N ALA A 178 9.82 2.16 30.48
CA ALA A 178 11.12 2.78 30.61
C ALA A 178 11.10 4.08 31.43
N LEU A 179 10.16 4.98 31.13
CA LEU A 179 10.03 6.26 31.84
C LEU A 179 9.46 6.10 33.27
N SER A 180 8.48 5.22 33.47
CA SER A 180 7.92 4.99 34.82
C SER A 180 8.93 4.35 35.76
N ARG A 181 9.76 3.43 35.25
CA ARG A 181 10.84 2.82 36.02
C ARG A 181 11.88 3.84 36.46
N SER A 182 12.13 4.88 35.67
CA SER A 182 13.07 5.96 36.02
C SER A 182 12.52 6.98 37.02
N GLY A 183 11.35 6.70 37.62
CA GLY A 183 10.71 7.56 38.62
C GLY A 183 9.91 8.72 38.04
N MET A 184 9.72 8.79 36.71
CA MET A 184 8.90 9.84 36.12
C MET A 184 7.43 9.68 36.56
N PRO A 185 6.77 10.74 37.06
CA PRO A 185 5.34 10.69 37.36
C PRO A 185 4.53 10.29 36.13
N PHE A 186 3.60 9.37 36.28
CA PHE A 186 2.85 8.83 35.14
C PHE A 186 2.08 9.86 34.29
N PRO A 187 1.47 10.93 34.85
CA PRO A 187 0.91 12.00 34.03
C PRO A 187 1.93 12.63 33.06
N GLU A 188 3.18 12.75 33.49
CA GLU A 188 4.26 13.28 32.65
C GLU A 188 4.66 12.28 31.57
N VAL A 189 4.69 10.97 31.88
CA VAL A 189 4.88 9.89 30.89
C VAL A 189 3.85 10.00 29.78
N LEU A 190 2.57 10.19 30.13
CA LEU A 190 1.49 10.37 29.16
C LEU A 190 1.68 11.64 28.32
N ARG A 191 2.10 12.76 28.93
CA ARG A 191 2.41 14.01 28.21
C ARG A 191 3.54 13.84 27.20
N VAL A 192 4.60 13.12 27.57
CA VAL A 192 5.72 12.85 26.65
C VAL A 192 5.24 12.07 25.43
N LEU A 193 4.42 11.02 25.61
CA LEU A 193 3.79 10.31 24.50
C LEU A 193 2.90 11.24 23.66
N ALA A 194 2.03 12.00 24.32
CA ALA A 194 1.07 12.90 23.68
C ALA A 194 1.73 14.06 22.92
N ASN A 195 2.91 14.52 23.32
CA ASN A 195 3.65 15.56 22.61
C ASN A 195 4.43 15.02 21.41
N ASN A 196 4.64 13.70 21.36
CA ASN A 196 5.43 13.02 20.33
C ASN A 196 4.59 12.02 19.50
N ARG A 197 3.31 12.35 19.27
CA ARG A 197 2.34 11.56 18.48
C ARG A 197 2.87 11.11 17.12
N GLY A 198 3.60 11.99 16.41
CA GLY A 198 4.17 11.66 15.10
C GLY A 198 5.22 10.54 15.12
N VAL A 199 5.69 10.15 16.31
CA VAL A 199 6.72 9.14 16.54
C VAL A 199 6.12 7.86 17.12
N TYR A 200 5.21 8.02 18.09
CA TYR A 200 4.60 6.95 18.86
C TYR A 200 3.24 6.49 18.31
N GLY A 201 2.80 7.03 17.18
CA GLY A 201 1.67 6.54 16.40
C GLY A 201 0.31 6.74 17.07
N GLU A 202 -0.64 5.88 16.72
CA GLU A 202 -2.05 6.08 17.03
C GLU A 202 -2.39 5.89 18.51
N THR A 203 -1.69 4.99 19.23
CA THR A 203 -1.83 4.89 20.69
C THR A 203 -1.47 6.21 21.37
N ALA A 204 -0.45 6.92 20.90
CA ALA A 204 -0.12 8.24 21.44
C ALA A 204 -1.16 9.31 21.06
N ASN A 205 -1.79 9.20 19.89
CA ASN A 205 -2.94 10.04 19.52
C ASN A 205 -4.12 9.83 20.47
N GLU A 206 -4.40 8.57 20.81
CA GLU A 206 -5.44 8.23 21.78
C GLU A 206 -5.10 8.78 23.17
N ILE A 207 -3.91 8.49 23.68
CA ILE A 207 -3.45 9.01 24.97
C ILE A 207 -3.46 10.54 25.00
N ALA A 208 -3.19 11.21 23.87
CA ALA A 208 -3.18 12.66 23.83
C ALA A 208 -4.53 13.32 24.12
N VAL A 209 -5.63 12.66 23.80
CA VAL A 209 -6.96 13.14 24.19
C VAL A 209 -7.14 13.01 25.70
N SER A 210 -6.65 11.94 26.32
CA SER A 210 -6.64 11.79 27.78
C SER A 210 -5.77 12.85 28.46
N VAL A 211 -4.58 13.14 27.91
CA VAL A 211 -3.71 14.23 28.39
C VAL A 211 -4.40 15.58 28.25
N ARG A 212 -5.10 15.81 27.14
CA ARG A 212 -5.89 17.03 26.93
C ARG A 212 -6.99 17.19 27.98
N ASP A 213 -7.65 16.11 28.37
CA ASP A 213 -8.65 16.10 29.44
C ASP A 213 -8.08 16.51 30.80
N ILE A 214 -6.84 16.09 31.07
CA ILE A 214 -6.12 16.43 32.30
C ILE A 214 -5.68 17.90 32.25
N ASP A 215 -5.01 18.32 31.17
CA ASP A 215 -4.35 19.63 31.12
C ASP A 215 -5.31 20.80 30.83
N LEU A 216 -6.37 20.60 30.04
CA LEU A 216 -7.32 21.66 29.69
C LEU A 216 -8.56 21.68 30.56
N PHE A 217 -9.08 20.50 30.94
CA PHE A 217 -10.33 20.38 31.68
C PHE A 217 -10.12 20.04 33.17
N GLY A 218 -8.87 19.85 33.61
CA GLY A 218 -8.54 19.54 35.00
C GLY A 218 -9.10 18.20 35.47
N THR A 219 -9.35 17.25 34.55
CA THR A 219 -9.84 15.93 34.89
C THR A 219 -8.75 15.15 35.63
N ASP A 220 -9.11 14.41 36.68
CA ASP A 220 -8.17 13.49 37.33
C ASP A 220 -7.74 12.35 36.38
N LEU A 221 -6.52 11.85 36.62
CA LEU A 221 -5.89 10.81 35.81
C LEU A 221 -6.76 9.53 35.73
N LEU A 222 -7.35 9.11 36.84
CA LEU A 222 -8.14 7.87 36.89
C LEU A 222 -9.40 7.98 36.03
N SER A 223 -10.14 9.09 36.15
CA SER A 223 -11.32 9.37 35.32
C SER A 223 -10.95 9.48 33.84
N SER A 224 -9.80 10.08 33.52
CA SER A 224 -9.33 10.19 32.14
C SER A 224 -8.95 8.83 31.53
N ILE A 225 -8.32 7.93 32.30
CA ILE A 225 -8.04 6.56 31.87
C ILE A 225 -9.33 5.74 31.71
N ARG A 226 -10.32 5.90 32.59
CA ARG A 226 -11.64 5.26 32.40
C ARG A 226 -12.33 5.74 31.12
N ARG A 227 -12.26 7.04 30.81
CA ARG A 227 -12.75 7.57 29.53
C ARG A 227 -11.97 7.05 28.33
N LEU A 228 -10.66 6.78 28.47
CA LEU A 228 -9.86 6.13 27.43
C LEU A 228 -10.37 4.72 27.14
N ARG A 229 -10.61 3.92 28.18
CA ARG A 229 -11.19 2.58 28.08
C ARG A 229 -12.50 2.59 27.30
N ASP A 230 -13.42 3.50 27.65
CA ASP A 230 -14.76 3.52 27.04
C ASP A 230 -14.79 4.03 25.59
N ARG A 231 -13.71 4.68 25.10
CA ARG A 231 -13.68 5.31 23.76
C ARG A 231 -12.74 4.66 22.76
N THR A 232 -11.78 3.86 23.21
CA THR A 232 -10.80 3.23 22.31
C THR A 232 -11.47 2.16 21.43
N PRO A 233 -11.15 2.07 20.13
CA PRO A 233 -11.57 0.93 19.30
C PRO A 233 -10.79 -0.36 19.62
N SER A 234 -9.59 -0.26 20.21
CA SER A 234 -8.70 -1.40 20.45
C SER A 234 -8.98 -2.07 21.79
N ARG A 235 -9.21 -3.39 21.74
CA ARG A 235 -9.38 -4.24 22.92
C ARG A 235 -8.12 -4.30 23.78
N ASN A 236 -6.93 -4.36 23.17
CA ASN A 236 -5.67 -4.39 23.94
C ASN A 236 -5.45 -3.08 24.71
N LEU A 237 -5.80 -1.93 24.10
CA LEU A 237 -5.72 -0.64 24.80
C LEU A 237 -6.83 -0.49 25.85
N GLU A 238 -8.02 -1.06 25.60
CA GLU A 238 -9.11 -1.15 26.58
C GLU A 238 -8.66 -1.94 27.81
N ASP A 239 -8.10 -3.13 27.61
CA ASP A 239 -7.58 -4.01 28.66
C ASP A 239 -6.41 -3.34 29.41
N LEU A 240 -5.50 -2.68 28.69
CA LEU A 240 -4.42 -1.92 29.33
C LEU A 240 -5.00 -0.80 30.20
N ALA A 241 -5.98 -0.03 29.71
CA ALA A 241 -6.61 1.06 30.44
C ALA A 241 -7.41 0.57 31.65
N GLU A 242 -8.14 -0.53 31.52
CA GLU A 242 -8.88 -1.17 32.62
C GLU A 242 -7.93 -1.61 33.73
N ASN A 243 -6.89 -2.38 33.38
CA ASN A 243 -5.89 -2.85 34.33
C ASN A 243 -5.10 -1.71 34.96
N LEU A 244 -4.74 -0.69 34.16
CA LEU A 244 -4.09 0.52 34.65
C LEU A 244 -4.98 1.28 35.64
N SER A 245 -6.28 1.38 35.39
CA SER A 245 -7.22 2.02 36.32
C SER A 245 -7.28 1.28 37.67
N SER A 246 -7.24 -0.05 37.64
CA SER A 246 -7.18 -0.90 38.83
C SER A 246 -5.89 -0.70 39.63
N VAL A 247 -4.74 -0.63 38.95
CA VAL A 247 -3.42 -0.34 39.55
C VAL A 247 -3.39 1.05 40.18
N LEU A 248 -3.93 2.06 39.48
CA LEU A 248 -4.02 3.43 39.99
C LEU A 248 -4.95 3.54 41.21
N GLN A 249 -6.06 2.79 41.24
CA GLN A 249 -6.99 2.79 42.36
C GLN A 249 -6.45 2.05 43.60
N SER A 250 -5.72 0.95 43.39
CA SER A 250 -5.14 0.13 44.46
C SER A 250 -3.79 0.66 44.98
N GLY A 251 -3.18 1.63 44.28
CA GLY A 251 -1.86 2.18 44.62
C GLY A 251 -0.70 1.21 44.37
N GLN A 252 -0.90 0.19 43.54
CA GLN A 252 0.15 -0.78 43.19
C GLN A 252 1.28 -0.13 42.38
N SER A 253 2.46 -0.76 42.39
CA SER A 253 3.63 -0.29 41.63
C SER A 253 3.35 -0.30 40.13
N LEU A 254 3.19 0.89 39.55
CA LEU A 254 2.92 1.05 38.14
C LEU A 254 4.05 0.54 37.24
N SER A 255 5.31 0.71 37.67
CA SER A 255 6.47 0.19 36.93
C SER A 255 6.45 -1.34 36.85
N THR A 256 6.01 -2.02 37.93
CA THR A 256 5.89 -3.48 37.96
C THR A 256 4.78 -3.96 37.03
N PHE A 257 3.63 -3.28 37.05
CA PHE A 257 2.54 -3.56 36.12
C PHE A 257 2.98 -3.38 34.66
N LEU A 258 3.57 -2.23 34.33
CA LEU A 258 4.01 -1.92 32.97
C LEU A 258 5.11 -2.87 32.48
N ARG A 259 5.98 -3.36 33.38
CA ARG A 259 6.94 -4.43 33.06
C ARG A 259 6.23 -5.72 32.63
N GLY A 260 5.22 -6.13 33.39
CA GLY A 260 4.44 -7.33 33.08
C GLY A 260 3.73 -7.22 31.72
N GLN A 261 3.15 -6.05 31.44
CA GLN A 261 2.52 -5.76 30.14
C GLN A 261 3.55 -5.75 29.00
N TYR A 262 4.73 -5.15 29.21
CA TYR A 262 5.82 -5.15 28.24
C TYR A 262 6.27 -6.59 27.88
N GLU A 263 6.55 -7.44 28.88
CA GLU A 263 6.95 -8.83 28.62
C GLU A 263 5.82 -9.64 27.97
N HIS A 264 4.56 -9.38 28.34
CA HIS A 264 3.41 -10.00 27.71
C HIS A 264 3.34 -9.67 26.21
N TYR A 265 3.33 -8.39 25.86
CA TYR A 265 3.30 -7.95 24.46
C TYR A 265 4.50 -8.45 23.66
N LYS A 266 5.70 -8.45 24.27
CA LYS A 266 6.90 -9.01 23.63
C LYS A 266 6.74 -10.50 23.32
N SER A 267 6.28 -11.29 24.27
CA SER A 267 6.04 -12.72 24.04
C SER A 267 4.96 -12.99 22.99
N GLU A 268 3.94 -12.14 22.94
CA GLU A 268 2.88 -12.20 21.93
C GLU A 268 3.41 -11.84 20.53
N GLU A 269 4.29 -10.83 20.40
CA GLU A 269 4.95 -10.51 19.12
C GLU A 269 5.83 -11.65 18.62
N GLU A 270 6.61 -12.28 19.50
CA GLU A 270 7.44 -13.43 19.16
C GLU A 270 6.58 -14.60 18.64
N ALA A 271 5.45 -14.89 19.31
CA ALA A 271 4.52 -15.93 18.88
C ALA A 271 3.78 -15.59 17.57
N GLN A 272 3.30 -14.35 17.42
CA GLN A 272 2.65 -13.87 16.20
C GLN A 272 3.60 -13.91 14.99
N GLN A 273 4.87 -13.52 15.20
CA GLN A 273 5.90 -13.60 14.16
C GLN A 273 6.14 -15.05 13.74
N GLN A 274 6.25 -15.98 14.69
CA GLN A 274 6.49 -17.38 14.37
C GLN A 274 5.31 -17.99 13.59
N ALA A 275 4.07 -17.72 14.01
CA ALA A 275 2.88 -18.16 13.29
C ALA A 275 2.80 -17.55 11.87
N PHE A 276 3.19 -16.28 11.72
CA PHE A 276 3.26 -15.62 10.42
C PHE A 276 4.29 -16.29 9.49
N LEU A 277 5.47 -16.65 10.01
CA LEU A 277 6.50 -17.35 9.25
C LEU A 277 6.04 -18.75 8.81
N GLU A 278 5.34 -19.48 9.67
CA GLU A 278 4.76 -20.79 9.35
C GLU A 278 3.69 -20.69 8.24
N LEU A 279 2.82 -19.68 8.33
CA LEU A 279 1.85 -19.39 7.27
C LEU A 279 2.56 -19.09 5.95
N LEU A 280 3.60 -18.25 5.98
CA LEU A 280 4.33 -17.86 4.78
C LEU A 280 5.07 -19.05 4.13
N GLY A 281 5.58 -19.98 4.95
CA GLY A 281 6.13 -21.25 4.47
C GLY A 281 5.07 -22.11 3.78
N THR A 282 3.88 -22.23 4.39
CA THR A 282 2.75 -22.95 3.80
C THR A 282 2.32 -22.31 2.47
N LEU A 283 2.29 -20.98 2.39
CA LEU A 283 1.98 -20.24 1.16
C LEU A 283 3.07 -20.39 0.10
N ALA A 284 4.35 -20.46 0.48
CA ALA A 284 5.44 -20.72 -0.43
C ALA A 284 5.36 -22.13 -1.04
N GLU A 285 5.04 -23.15 -0.23
CA GLU A 285 4.82 -24.52 -0.71
C GLU A 285 3.60 -24.60 -1.64
N ALA A 286 2.48 -23.97 -1.24
CA ALA A 286 1.29 -23.86 -2.08
C ALA A 286 1.59 -23.11 -3.40
N TYR A 287 2.44 -22.09 -3.36
CA TYR A 287 2.83 -21.34 -4.55
C TYR A 287 3.52 -22.24 -5.57
N VAL A 288 4.52 -22.99 -5.13
CA VAL A 288 5.30 -23.91 -5.99
C VAL A 288 4.41 -25.00 -6.57
N THR A 289 3.57 -25.62 -5.75
CA THR A 289 2.72 -26.73 -6.19
C THR A 289 1.61 -26.26 -7.14
N VAL A 290 0.90 -25.18 -6.80
CA VAL A 290 -0.29 -24.75 -7.54
C VAL A 290 0.05 -23.87 -8.74
N PHE A 291 0.99 -22.93 -8.61
CA PHE A 291 1.23 -21.91 -9.65
C PHE A 291 2.51 -22.15 -10.46
N VAL A 292 3.38 -23.06 -10.03
CA VAL A 292 4.54 -23.48 -10.83
C VAL A 292 4.30 -24.88 -11.40
N ALA A 293 4.18 -25.89 -10.54
CA ALA A 293 4.04 -27.29 -10.98
C ALA A 293 2.69 -27.57 -11.65
N GLY A 294 1.59 -26.97 -11.18
CA GLY A 294 0.25 -27.11 -11.78
C GLY A 294 0.20 -26.67 -13.25
N PRO A 295 0.50 -25.40 -13.57
CA PRO A 295 0.57 -24.90 -14.94
C PRO A 295 1.59 -25.66 -15.77
N LEU A 296 2.73 -26.04 -15.20
CA LEU A 296 3.70 -26.87 -15.90
C LEU A 296 3.10 -28.20 -16.35
N LEU A 297 2.48 -28.95 -15.44
CA LEU A 297 1.82 -30.21 -15.75
C LEU A 297 0.70 -30.01 -16.77
N LEU A 298 -0.06 -28.93 -16.65
CA LEU A 298 -1.11 -28.63 -17.62
C LEU A 298 -0.51 -28.31 -19.00
N ILE A 299 0.57 -27.53 -19.06
CA ILE A 299 1.33 -27.26 -20.29
C ILE A 299 1.82 -28.58 -20.88
N THR A 300 2.48 -29.46 -20.11
CA THR A 300 2.98 -30.72 -20.64
C THR A 300 1.86 -31.61 -21.19
N ILE A 301 0.74 -31.72 -20.47
CA ILE A 301 -0.44 -32.47 -20.93
C ILE A 301 -1.02 -31.86 -22.21
N LEU A 302 -1.22 -30.54 -22.26
CA LEU A 302 -1.77 -29.87 -23.45
C LEU A 302 -0.87 -30.04 -24.67
N VAL A 303 0.45 -30.07 -24.46
CA VAL A 303 1.42 -30.31 -25.53
C VAL A 303 1.36 -31.76 -26.02
N VAL A 304 1.30 -32.73 -25.09
CA VAL A 304 1.17 -34.15 -25.43
C VAL A 304 -0.16 -34.44 -26.15
N ILE A 305 -1.28 -33.89 -25.67
CA ILE A 305 -2.60 -34.03 -26.32
C ILE A 305 -2.61 -33.31 -27.67
N GLY A 306 -1.97 -32.15 -27.77
CA GLY A 306 -1.83 -31.40 -29.03
C GLY A 306 -1.19 -32.24 -30.14
N LEU A 307 -0.27 -33.15 -29.78
CA LEU A 307 0.36 -34.09 -30.72
C LEU A 307 -0.59 -35.21 -31.18
N MET A 308 -1.57 -35.58 -30.37
CA MET A 308 -2.52 -36.67 -30.66
C MET A 308 -3.79 -36.19 -31.37
N MET A 309 -4.39 -35.10 -30.88
CA MET A 309 -5.70 -34.61 -31.33
C MET A 309 -5.65 -33.31 -32.13
N GLY A 310 -4.57 -32.53 -32.07
CA GLY A 310 -4.51 -31.18 -32.64
C GLY A 310 -5.27 -30.13 -31.82
N ASP A 311 -5.09 -28.85 -32.17
CA ASP A 311 -5.87 -27.69 -31.67
C ASP A 311 -5.79 -27.35 -30.15
N THR A 312 -4.70 -27.66 -29.46
CA THR A 312 -4.51 -27.25 -28.04
C THR A 312 -3.93 -25.84 -27.85
N LEU A 313 -3.51 -25.19 -28.94
CA LEU A 313 -2.86 -23.87 -28.93
C LEU A 313 -3.74 -22.79 -28.27
N SER A 314 -5.04 -22.80 -28.54
CA SER A 314 -5.99 -21.85 -27.96
C SER A 314 -6.08 -22.00 -26.43
N PHE A 315 -6.08 -23.23 -25.92
CA PHE A 315 -6.07 -23.50 -24.48
C PHE A 315 -4.73 -23.13 -23.86
N LEU A 316 -3.62 -23.41 -24.54
CA LEU A 316 -2.29 -23.03 -24.07
C LEU A 316 -2.15 -21.49 -23.98
N ARG A 317 -2.66 -20.75 -24.97
CA ARG A 317 -2.72 -19.28 -24.94
C ARG A 317 -3.57 -18.76 -23.78
N ALA A 318 -4.75 -19.35 -23.56
CA ALA A 318 -5.59 -18.98 -22.41
C ALA A 318 -4.88 -19.26 -21.07
N LEU A 319 -4.18 -20.40 -20.98
CA LEU A 319 -3.43 -20.75 -19.79
C LEU A 319 -2.30 -19.76 -19.51
N VAL A 320 -1.47 -19.46 -20.50
CA VAL A 320 -0.27 -18.62 -20.34
C VAL A 320 -0.58 -17.13 -20.24
N TYR A 321 -1.51 -16.61 -21.04
CA TYR A 321 -1.77 -15.17 -21.09
C TYR A 321 -2.90 -14.70 -20.17
N LEU A 322 -3.79 -15.59 -19.73
CA LEU A 322 -4.93 -15.22 -18.89
C LEU A 322 -4.88 -15.90 -17.53
N ILE A 323 -4.86 -17.24 -17.49
CA ILE A 323 -4.98 -17.98 -16.22
C ILE A 323 -3.74 -17.76 -15.36
N LEU A 324 -2.53 -17.95 -15.89
CA LEU A 324 -1.28 -17.84 -15.12
C LEU A 324 -1.06 -16.42 -14.53
N PRO A 325 -1.18 -15.31 -15.29
CA PRO A 325 -1.05 -13.97 -14.73
C PRO A 325 -2.14 -13.64 -13.74
N LEU A 326 -3.39 -14.02 -14.01
CA LEU A 326 -4.52 -13.70 -13.13
C LEU A 326 -4.44 -14.49 -11.82
N ALA A 327 -4.07 -15.76 -11.90
CA ALA A 327 -3.88 -16.63 -10.75
C ALA A 327 -2.73 -16.13 -9.86
N THR A 328 -1.58 -15.78 -10.46
CA THR A 328 -0.44 -15.22 -9.71
C THR A 328 -0.74 -13.83 -9.15
N LEU A 329 -1.46 -12.96 -9.89
CA LEU A 329 -1.91 -11.67 -9.38
C LEU A 329 -2.85 -11.83 -8.18
N GLY A 330 -3.82 -12.74 -8.26
CA GLY A 330 -4.71 -13.08 -7.15
C GLY A 330 -3.94 -13.56 -5.93
N PHE A 331 -2.91 -14.39 -6.14
CA PHE A 331 -2.01 -14.83 -5.08
C PHE A 331 -1.21 -13.68 -4.46
N VAL A 332 -0.66 -12.76 -5.27
CA VAL A 332 0.06 -11.57 -4.77
C VAL A 332 -0.87 -10.70 -3.93
N ILE A 333 -2.11 -10.44 -4.38
CA ILE A 333 -3.11 -9.64 -3.63
C ILE A 333 -3.46 -10.32 -2.31
N TYR A 334 -3.68 -11.65 -2.34
CA TYR A 334 -3.94 -12.42 -1.13
C TYR A 334 -2.77 -12.36 -0.14
N LEU A 335 -1.55 -12.51 -0.63
CA LEU A 335 -0.34 -12.40 0.18
C LEU A 335 -0.15 -10.98 0.73
N ASP A 336 -0.43 -9.95 -0.07
CA ASP A 336 -0.37 -8.53 0.35
C ASP A 336 -1.35 -8.25 1.49
N THR A 337 -2.59 -8.72 1.37
CA THR A 337 -3.60 -8.58 2.42
C THR A 337 -3.13 -9.17 3.75
N ILE A 338 -2.47 -10.34 3.73
CA ILE A 338 -1.97 -11.01 4.94
C ILE A 338 -0.69 -10.36 5.47
N THR A 339 0.16 -9.85 4.58
CA THR A 339 1.48 -9.30 4.95
C THR A 339 1.38 -7.86 5.46
N GLU A 340 0.40 -7.10 4.98
CA GLU A 340 0.15 -5.71 5.38
C GLU A 340 -0.25 -5.61 6.87
N ASP A 341 -1.07 -6.53 7.36
CA ASP A 341 -1.50 -6.60 8.76
C ASP A 341 -0.33 -6.76 9.76
N VAL A 342 0.78 -7.38 9.32
CA VAL A 342 1.98 -7.62 10.16
C VAL A 342 3.09 -6.59 9.91
N SER A 343 3.12 -5.96 8.72
CA SER A 343 4.22 -5.07 8.31
C SER A 343 4.03 -3.59 8.68
N GLU A 344 2.85 -3.19 9.18
CA GLU A 344 2.52 -1.80 9.60
C GLU A 344 3.32 -1.26 10.83
N ALA A 345 4.46 -1.87 11.18
CA ALA A 345 5.36 -1.37 12.23
C ALA A 345 6.18 -0.12 11.84
N ILE A 346 6.11 0.36 10.58
CA ILE A 346 6.80 1.57 10.13
C ILE A 346 5.77 2.58 9.65
N PRO A 347 5.46 3.62 10.44
CA PRO A 347 4.62 4.72 9.97
C PRO A 347 5.20 5.29 8.67
N GLU A 348 4.49 5.14 7.56
CA GLU A 348 4.82 5.82 6.32
C GLU A 348 4.82 7.33 6.60
N THR A 349 5.97 7.96 6.35
CA THR A 349 6.19 9.39 6.49
C THR A 349 5.84 9.95 7.86
N VAL A 350 6.87 10.12 8.69
CA VAL A 350 6.97 11.30 9.56
C VAL A 350 7.04 12.51 8.62
N GLY A 351 5.90 12.85 8.02
CA GLY A 351 5.66 14.14 7.41
C GLY A 351 5.92 15.12 8.52
N GLY A 352 7.07 15.79 8.44
CA GLY A 352 7.54 16.69 9.46
C GLY A 352 6.38 17.53 9.95
N THR A 353 6.31 17.70 11.26
CA THR A 353 5.36 18.54 11.98
C THR A 353 5.33 19.93 11.35
N ASN A 354 4.61 20.05 10.24
CA ASN A 354 4.06 21.28 9.75
C ASN A 354 2.97 21.55 10.75
N GLY A 355 3.35 22.18 11.87
CA GLY A 355 2.45 22.62 12.91
C GLY A 355 1.21 23.16 12.24
N GLU A 356 0.08 22.54 12.58
CA GLU A 356 -1.28 22.81 12.16
C GLU A 356 -1.40 24.16 11.47
N ARG A 357 -1.12 24.19 10.16
CA ARG A 357 -1.50 25.34 9.35
C ARG A 357 -2.98 25.14 9.11
N PHE A 358 -3.79 25.73 9.97
CA PHE A 358 -5.19 25.93 9.71
C PHE A 358 -5.30 26.72 8.40
N SER A 359 -5.55 26.03 7.27
CA SER A 359 -5.76 26.68 5.96
C SER A 359 -6.91 27.68 5.99
N ASP A 360 -7.78 27.53 6.99
CA ASP A 360 -9.02 28.27 7.17
C ASP A 360 -8.85 29.52 8.03
N VAL A 361 -7.68 29.70 8.67
CA VAL A 361 -7.37 30.93 9.41
C VAL A 361 -6.78 31.94 8.44
N ARG A 362 -7.58 32.94 8.06
CA ARG A 362 -7.08 34.12 7.32
C ARG A 362 -6.10 34.88 8.20
N ILE A 363 -4.81 34.70 7.94
CA ILE A 363 -3.77 35.56 8.51
C ILE A 363 -3.89 36.91 7.80
N ALA A 364 -4.35 37.95 8.52
CA ALA A 364 -4.31 39.31 8.02
C ALA A 364 -2.85 39.67 7.67
N PRO A 365 -2.57 40.19 6.46
CA PRO A 365 -1.21 40.60 6.12
C PRO A 365 -0.78 41.73 7.06
N ASN A 366 0.15 41.44 7.96
CA ASN A 366 0.75 42.46 8.81
C ASN A 366 1.66 43.34 7.94
N VAL A 367 1.14 44.50 7.54
CA VAL A 367 1.85 45.57 6.82
C VAL A 367 2.46 46.49 7.87
N ALA A 368 3.51 46.03 8.55
CA ALA A 368 4.30 46.87 9.43
C ALA A 368 5.65 47.10 8.77
N SER A 369 5.89 48.30 8.25
CA SER A 369 7.19 48.76 7.78
C SER A 369 8.10 49.06 8.97
N GLU A 370 9.27 48.40 9.06
CA GLU A 370 10.30 48.76 10.05
C GLU A 370 11.14 49.92 9.50
N PRO A 371 11.23 51.06 10.23
CA PRO A 371 12.09 52.17 9.84
C PRO A 371 13.56 51.84 10.09
N ARG A 372 14.42 52.19 9.14
CA ARG A 372 15.88 52.15 9.32
C ARG A 372 16.38 53.47 9.90
N THR A 373 17.56 53.42 10.53
CA THR A 373 18.29 54.60 11.03
C THR A 373 18.76 55.55 9.94
N ASP A 374 18.73 55.13 8.66
CA ASP A 374 19.05 55.95 7.48
C ASP A 374 17.83 56.64 6.83
N GLY A 375 16.64 56.51 7.42
CA GLY A 375 15.41 57.14 6.91
C GLY A 375 14.72 56.38 5.77
N GLY A 376 15.21 55.20 5.38
CA GLY A 376 14.57 54.33 4.40
C GLY A 376 13.54 53.35 5.01
N THR A 377 12.49 53.01 4.26
CA THR A 377 11.59 51.89 4.58
C THR A 377 11.98 50.67 3.74
N THR A 378 12.39 49.57 4.36
CA THR A 378 12.48 48.30 3.63
C THR A 378 11.07 47.75 3.47
N THR A 379 10.59 47.62 2.23
CA THR A 379 9.38 46.83 1.96
C THR A 379 9.68 45.38 2.32
N LEU A 380 9.18 44.92 3.47
CA LEU A 380 9.21 43.50 3.87
C LEU A 380 8.75 42.57 2.75
N ASP A 381 7.92 43.08 1.83
CA ASP A 381 7.44 42.37 0.65
C ASP A 381 8.55 41.95 -0.32
N ALA A 382 9.62 42.73 -0.50
CA ALA A 382 10.72 42.35 -1.38
C ALA A 382 11.54 41.19 -0.79
N ASN A 383 11.84 41.24 0.52
CA ASN A 383 12.51 40.13 1.21
C ASN A 383 11.61 38.91 1.34
N ARG A 384 10.30 39.09 1.59
CA ARG A 384 9.32 37.99 1.59
C ARG A 384 9.17 37.39 0.19
N TYR A 385 9.19 38.18 -0.87
CA TYR A 385 9.18 37.70 -2.25
C TYR A 385 10.45 36.93 -2.60
N ARG A 386 11.63 37.45 -2.25
CA ARG A 386 12.91 36.73 -2.42
C ARG A 386 12.94 35.44 -1.62
N LEU A 387 12.48 35.45 -0.38
CA LEU A 387 12.41 34.26 0.47
C LEU A 387 11.38 33.25 -0.04
N ARG A 388 10.22 33.69 -0.54
CA ARG A 388 9.22 32.81 -1.19
C ARG A 388 9.76 32.20 -2.47
N THR A 389 10.41 33.01 -3.31
CA THR A 389 11.03 32.55 -4.56
C THR A 389 12.15 31.57 -4.27
N TYR A 390 13.05 31.91 -3.34
CA TYR A 390 14.11 31.03 -2.86
C TYR A 390 13.54 29.72 -2.29
N ARG A 391 12.52 29.78 -1.41
CA ARG A 391 11.86 28.58 -0.87
C ARG A 391 11.12 27.75 -1.93
N ARG A 392 10.63 28.38 -3.00
CA ARG A 392 9.95 27.70 -4.11
C ARG A 392 10.94 27.02 -5.05
N VAL A 393 12.07 27.65 -5.32
CA VAL A 393 13.08 27.22 -6.31
C VAL A 393 14.13 26.28 -5.70
N ARG A 394 14.57 26.55 -4.46
CA ARG A 394 15.57 25.75 -3.73
C ARG A 394 15.30 24.24 -3.76
N PRO A 395 14.08 23.71 -3.50
CA PRO A 395 13.88 22.26 -3.52
C PRO A 395 14.07 21.64 -4.90
N TYR A 396 13.97 22.40 -5.99
CA TYR A 396 14.31 21.91 -7.34
C TYR A 396 15.81 21.98 -7.60
N LEU A 397 16.46 23.08 -7.19
CA LEU A 397 17.92 23.22 -7.31
C LEU A 397 18.68 22.19 -6.47
N ASP A 398 18.24 21.94 -5.23
CA ASP A 398 18.86 20.95 -4.35
C ASP A 398 18.73 19.53 -4.95
N ARG A 399 17.62 19.22 -5.65
CA ARG A 399 17.45 17.95 -6.38
C ARG A 399 18.34 17.82 -7.61
N LEU A 400 18.57 18.91 -8.33
CA LEU A 400 19.45 18.93 -9.49
C LEU A 400 20.93 18.88 -9.09
N ARG A 401 21.28 19.47 -7.94
CA ARG A 401 22.64 19.52 -7.43
C ARG A 401 23.11 18.18 -6.87
N ASP A 402 22.23 17.45 -6.18
CA ASP A 402 22.51 16.10 -5.66
C ASP A 402 21.47 15.08 -6.19
N PRO A 403 21.59 14.64 -7.46
CA PRO A 403 20.63 13.72 -8.07
C PRO A 403 20.61 12.36 -7.36
N THR A 404 21.76 11.91 -6.85
CA THR A 404 21.89 10.65 -6.08
C THR A 404 21.08 10.70 -4.79
N ARG A 405 21.11 11.83 -4.08
CA ARG A 405 20.31 12.02 -2.87
C ARG A 405 18.81 12.10 -3.19
N ALA A 406 18.45 12.80 -4.25
CA ALA A 406 17.05 12.90 -4.68
C ALA A 406 16.44 11.53 -5.06
N LEU A 407 17.21 10.69 -5.77
CA LEU A 407 16.79 9.35 -6.15
C LEU A 407 16.72 8.39 -4.96
N THR A 408 17.63 8.51 -4.00
CA THR A 408 17.63 7.67 -2.79
C THR A 408 16.54 8.06 -1.79
N GLU A 409 16.15 9.33 -1.72
CA GLU A 409 15.03 9.77 -0.87
C GLU A 409 13.66 9.40 -1.46
N ARG A 410 13.54 9.31 -2.79
CA ARG A 410 12.28 8.99 -3.49
C ARG A 410 12.51 8.04 -4.67
N PRO A 411 12.65 6.72 -4.42
CA PRO A 411 12.98 5.76 -5.48
C PRO A 411 11.92 5.70 -6.60
N MET A 412 10.64 5.94 -6.29
CA MET A 412 9.56 6.00 -7.29
C MET A 412 9.71 7.13 -8.31
N ALA A 413 10.50 8.17 -8.00
CA ALA A 413 10.73 9.28 -8.93
C ALA A 413 11.46 8.82 -10.19
N ILE A 414 12.23 7.73 -10.13
CA ILE A 414 12.97 7.24 -11.29
C ILE A 414 12.06 6.72 -12.39
N LEU A 415 10.88 6.18 -12.05
CA LEU A 415 9.91 5.67 -13.01
C LEU A 415 9.38 6.78 -13.93
N TRP A 416 9.27 8.00 -13.42
CA TRP A 416 8.88 9.17 -14.24
C TRP A 416 9.90 9.50 -15.32
N ILE A 417 11.13 9.03 -15.20
CA ILE A 417 12.20 9.22 -16.17
C ILE A 417 12.37 7.95 -17.03
N THR A 418 12.43 6.78 -16.41
CA THR A 418 12.72 5.52 -17.11
C THR A 418 11.55 5.03 -17.95
N VAL A 419 10.29 5.23 -17.52
CA VAL A 419 9.12 4.79 -18.30
C VAL A 419 9.01 5.54 -19.63
N PRO A 420 9.07 6.90 -19.68
CA PRO A 420 9.07 7.60 -20.96
C PRO A 420 10.25 7.24 -21.86
N ILE A 421 11.44 7.02 -21.30
CA ILE A 421 12.63 6.61 -22.07
C ILE A 421 12.43 5.20 -22.64
N GLY A 422 11.91 4.26 -21.85
CA GLY A 422 11.60 2.90 -22.30
C GLY A 422 10.53 2.89 -23.39
N LEU A 423 9.46 3.67 -23.24
CA LEU A 423 8.43 3.84 -24.27
C LEU A 423 8.97 4.50 -25.55
N LEU A 424 9.86 5.49 -25.41
CA LEU A 424 10.49 6.11 -26.56
C LEU A 424 11.37 5.10 -27.32
N TRP A 425 12.12 4.27 -26.59
CA TRP A 425 12.94 3.20 -27.16
C TRP A 425 12.09 2.19 -27.93
N THR A 426 10.99 1.69 -27.34
CA THR A 426 10.09 0.74 -28.03
C THR A 426 9.47 1.36 -29.27
N LEU A 427 8.97 2.59 -29.18
CA LEU A 427 8.38 3.29 -30.33
C LEU A 427 9.39 3.52 -31.46
N LEU A 428 10.63 3.87 -31.13
CA LEU A 428 11.70 4.05 -32.12
C LEU A 428 12.03 2.74 -32.84
N GLN A 429 12.06 1.61 -32.13
CA GLN A 429 12.34 0.30 -32.71
C GLN A 429 11.15 -0.25 -33.51
N TRP A 430 9.91 0.04 -33.10
CA TRP A 430 8.72 -0.38 -33.84
C TRP A 430 8.49 0.44 -35.12
N TRP A 431 8.96 1.69 -35.16
CA TRP A 431 8.70 2.63 -36.27
C TRP A 431 9.09 2.11 -37.67
N PRO A 432 10.27 1.49 -37.89
CA PRO A 432 10.64 0.91 -39.18
C PRO A 432 9.71 -0.23 -39.61
N HIS A 433 9.36 -1.14 -38.71
CA HIS A 433 8.50 -2.29 -39.00
C HIS A 433 7.06 -1.87 -39.31
N LEU A 434 6.54 -0.89 -38.55
CA LEU A 434 5.23 -0.29 -38.80
C LEU A 434 5.17 0.41 -40.17
N ARG A 435 6.26 1.05 -40.60
CA ARG A 435 6.35 1.65 -41.96
C ARG A 435 6.45 0.60 -43.07
N ALA A 436 7.13 -0.50 -42.80
CA ALA A 436 7.27 -1.61 -43.75
C ALA A 436 5.99 -2.45 -43.89
N GLY A 437 5.03 -2.31 -42.96
CA GLY A 437 3.79 -3.08 -42.94
C GLY A 437 3.99 -4.52 -42.45
N GLU A 438 5.07 -4.80 -41.72
CA GLU A 438 5.40 -6.12 -41.19
C GLU A 438 4.72 -6.32 -39.83
N PHE A 439 3.82 -7.32 -39.73
CA PHE A 439 3.06 -7.62 -38.51
C PHE A 439 3.48 -8.95 -37.85
N ALA A 440 4.75 -9.33 -37.96
CA ALA A 440 5.26 -10.50 -37.24
C ALA A 440 5.46 -10.18 -35.77
N ILE A 441 4.67 -10.80 -34.89
CA ILE A 441 4.64 -10.54 -33.43
C ILE A 441 6.04 -10.65 -32.81
N ALA A 442 6.84 -11.63 -33.24
CA ALA A 442 8.21 -11.86 -32.75
C ALA A 442 9.15 -10.66 -32.90
N LEU A 443 8.96 -9.80 -33.92
CA LEU A 443 9.79 -8.59 -34.13
C LEU A 443 9.50 -7.48 -33.09
N TYR A 444 8.32 -7.52 -32.47
CA TYR A 444 7.89 -6.50 -31.51
C TYR A 444 8.25 -6.86 -30.05
N ASP A 445 8.51 -8.14 -29.78
CA ASP A 445 8.74 -8.68 -28.43
C ASP A 445 10.10 -8.26 -27.85
N ASP A 446 11.17 -8.34 -28.62
CA ASP A 446 12.54 -8.01 -28.19
C ASP A 446 12.68 -6.57 -27.63
N PRO A 447 12.25 -5.52 -28.36
CA PRO A 447 12.29 -4.15 -27.83
C PRO A 447 11.45 -3.97 -26.57
N LEU A 448 10.30 -4.65 -26.48
CA LEU A 448 9.40 -4.57 -25.33
C LEU A 448 10.04 -5.17 -24.08
N ILE A 449 10.67 -6.33 -24.22
CA ILE A 449 11.37 -7.01 -23.11
C ILE A 449 12.54 -6.17 -22.63
N GLN A 450 13.38 -5.66 -23.54
CA GLN A 450 14.51 -4.80 -23.21
C GLN A 450 14.07 -3.53 -22.47
N ALA A 451 12.99 -2.88 -22.91
CA ALA A 451 12.43 -1.72 -22.23
C ALA A 451 11.87 -2.08 -20.85
N SER A 452 11.19 -3.22 -20.71
CA SER A 452 10.68 -3.68 -19.41
C SER A 452 11.81 -3.97 -18.42
N LEU A 453 12.87 -4.65 -18.86
CA LEU A 453 14.07 -4.92 -18.06
C LEU A 453 14.80 -3.63 -17.67
N PHE A 454 14.91 -2.66 -18.58
CA PHE A 454 15.49 -1.36 -18.28
C PHE A 454 14.71 -0.60 -17.21
N VAL A 455 13.38 -0.55 -17.32
CA VAL A 455 12.51 0.15 -16.36
C VAL A 455 12.54 -0.53 -14.99
N ILE A 456 12.29 -1.84 -14.95
CA ILE A 456 12.21 -2.60 -13.69
C ILE A 456 13.59 -2.70 -13.04
N GLY A 457 14.65 -2.96 -13.82
CA GLY A 457 16.02 -3.09 -13.31
C GLY A 457 16.58 -1.79 -12.75
N THR A 458 16.38 -0.67 -13.45
CA THR A 458 16.83 0.64 -12.96
C THR A 458 16.08 1.07 -11.69
N PHE A 459 14.77 0.76 -11.62
CA PHE A 459 13.98 0.95 -10.41
C PHE A 459 14.47 0.05 -9.26
N ALA A 460 14.72 -1.23 -9.52
CA ALA A 460 15.19 -2.20 -8.54
C ALA A 460 16.52 -1.77 -7.89
N ILE A 461 17.49 -1.32 -8.69
CA ILE A 461 18.79 -0.85 -8.19
C ILE A 461 18.61 0.36 -7.27
N THR A 462 17.83 1.35 -7.72
CA THR A 462 17.62 2.59 -6.95
C THR A 462 16.89 2.33 -5.64
N PHE A 463 15.85 1.51 -5.69
CA PHE A 463 15.09 1.10 -4.51
C PHE A 463 15.95 0.31 -3.51
N GLU A 464 16.75 -0.64 -3.98
CA GLU A 464 17.62 -1.46 -3.13
C GLU A 464 18.72 -0.62 -2.47
N VAL A 465 19.35 0.32 -3.18
CA VAL A 465 20.37 1.21 -2.62
C VAL A 465 19.78 2.13 -1.54
N ALA A 466 18.60 2.71 -1.80
CA ALA A 466 17.88 3.53 -0.82
C ALA A 466 17.58 2.73 0.46
N ASN A 467 17.03 1.53 0.30
CA ASN A 467 16.62 0.68 1.42
C ASN A 467 17.83 0.17 2.23
N ARG A 468 18.93 -0.19 1.56
CA ARG A 468 20.18 -0.62 2.23
C ARG A 468 20.75 0.45 3.14
N ARG A 469 20.74 1.72 2.72
CA ARG A 469 21.23 2.83 3.54
C ARG A 469 20.42 2.99 4.82
N VAL A 470 19.09 2.96 4.72
CA VAL A 470 18.19 3.06 5.88
C VAL A 470 18.42 1.89 6.84
N LYS A 471 18.41 0.65 6.33
CA LYS A 471 18.64 -0.55 7.13
C LYS A 471 20.02 -0.58 7.80
N ALA A 472 21.06 -0.09 7.12
CA ALA A 472 22.40 -0.02 7.70
C ALA A 472 22.47 0.94 8.89
N ILE A 473 21.72 2.05 8.85
CA ILE A 473 21.63 3.02 9.94
C ILE A 473 20.84 2.42 11.10
N GLU A 474 19.68 1.82 10.82
CA GLU A 474 18.81 1.23 11.84
C GLU A 474 19.50 0.04 12.54
N ALA A 475 20.27 -0.77 11.80
CA ALA A 475 21.02 -1.88 12.36
C ALA A 475 22.13 -1.46 13.35
N ALA A 476 22.58 -0.21 13.33
CA ALA A 476 23.59 0.31 14.26
C ALA A 476 22.98 0.88 15.56
N ILE A 477 21.67 1.10 15.60
CA ILE A 477 20.97 1.73 16.73
C ILE A 477 21.06 0.90 18.02
N PRO A 478 20.80 -0.42 18.01
CA PRO A 478 20.85 -1.21 19.24
C PRO A 478 22.24 -1.19 19.87
N ASP A 479 23.29 -1.28 19.04
CA ASP A 479 24.68 -1.27 19.48
C ASP A 479 25.09 0.11 20.03
N PHE A 480 24.61 1.20 19.42
CA PHE A 480 24.78 2.55 19.95
C PHE A 480 24.11 2.73 21.33
N LEU A 481 22.84 2.32 21.45
CA LEU A 481 22.08 2.41 22.69
C LEU A 481 22.68 1.56 23.81
N ASP A 482 23.07 0.32 23.52
CA ASP A 482 23.66 -0.60 24.49
C ASP A 482 24.99 -0.06 25.05
N ARG A 483 25.85 0.50 24.19
CA ARG A 483 27.09 1.14 24.62
C ARG A 483 26.82 2.41 25.44
N LEU A 484 25.84 3.22 25.03
CA LEU A 484 25.47 4.43 25.75
C LEU A 484 24.88 4.12 27.14
N ALA A 485 24.03 3.09 27.23
CA ALA A 485 23.48 2.60 28.49
C ALA A 485 24.58 2.06 29.40
N SER A 486 25.45 1.18 28.89
CA SER A 486 26.52 0.55 29.68
C SER A 486 27.54 1.56 30.22
N THR A 487 27.88 2.60 29.44
CA THR A 487 28.79 3.66 29.88
C THR A 487 28.15 4.58 30.92
N ASN A 488 26.87 4.91 30.76
CA ASN A 488 26.16 5.71 31.76
C ASN A 488 25.88 4.92 33.06
N GLU A 489 25.53 3.64 32.99
CA GLU A 489 25.40 2.74 34.15
C GLU A 489 26.74 2.60 34.91
N ALA A 490 27.87 2.74 34.21
CA ALA A 490 29.19 2.82 34.82
C ALA A 490 29.52 4.17 35.50
N GLY A 491 28.57 5.11 35.52
CA GLY A 491 28.67 6.38 36.23
C GLY A 491 29.12 7.58 35.40
N MET A 492 29.39 7.43 34.09
CA MET A 492 29.68 8.56 33.21
C MET A 492 28.43 9.42 32.99
N SER A 493 28.60 10.74 32.88
CA SER A 493 27.50 11.63 32.47
C SER A 493 27.04 11.30 31.05
N ILE A 494 25.79 11.59 30.68
CA ILE A 494 25.31 11.33 29.30
C ILE A 494 26.17 11.95 28.23
N VAL A 495 26.67 13.17 28.48
CA VAL A 495 27.51 13.89 27.53
C VAL A 495 28.85 13.17 27.33
N GLU A 496 29.45 12.73 28.43
CA GLU A 496 30.71 11.98 28.42
C GLU A 496 30.54 10.59 27.80
N SER A 497 29.49 9.86 28.19
CA SER A 497 29.10 8.59 27.60
C SER A 497 28.91 8.72 26.09
N PHE A 498 28.21 9.76 25.62
CA PHE A 498 28.00 10.00 24.19
C PHE A 498 29.34 10.23 23.47
N GLY A 499 30.22 11.06 24.02
CA GLY A 499 31.55 11.29 23.44
C GLY A 499 32.40 10.02 23.36
N ARG A 500 32.37 9.19 24.41
CA ARG A 500 33.07 7.89 24.43
C ARG A 500 32.50 6.94 23.37
N VAL A 501 31.18 6.89 23.22
CA VAL A 501 30.52 6.01 22.25
C VAL A 501 30.76 6.47 20.81
N VAL A 502 30.79 7.78 20.54
CA VAL A 502 31.10 8.33 19.20
C VAL A 502 32.52 7.96 18.76
N SER A 503 33.48 7.87 19.69
CA SER A 503 34.85 7.42 19.37
C SER A 503 34.96 5.94 18.97
N SER A 504 33.88 5.17 19.13
CA SER A 504 33.81 3.77 18.74
C SER A 504 33.22 3.61 17.33
N GLU A 505 33.70 2.61 16.57
CA GLU A 505 33.12 2.30 15.26
C GLU A 505 31.68 1.77 15.42
N LEU A 506 30.73 2.51 14.82
CA LEU A 506 29.28 2.25 14.78
C LEU A 506 28.77 2.17 13.33
N GLY A 507 29.69 1.91 12.39
CA GLY A 507 29.39 1.74 10.97
C GLY A 507 28.76 2.98 10.34
N SER A 508 27.59 2.82 9.71
CA SER A 508 26.94 3.88 8.93
C SER A 508 26.41 5.06 9.75
N LEU A 509 26.28 4.88 11.07
CA LEU A 509 25.81 5.92 11.99
C LEU A 509 26.96 6.80 12.52
N SER A 510 28.22 6.35 12.44
CA SER A 510 29.40 7.07 12.96
C SER A 510 29.52 8.50 12.45
N ILE A 511 29.37 8.71 11.13
CA ILE A 511 29.48 10.06 10.52
C ILE A 511 28.45 11.04 11.12
N GLU A 512 27.22 10.58 11.33
CA GLU A 512 26.15 11.44 11.86
C GLU A 512 26.27 11.65 13.36
N LEU A 513 26.82 10.67 14.11
CA LEU A 513 27.16 10.81 15.52
C LEU A 513 28.35 11.74 15.73
N GLU A 514 29.39 11.66 14.91
CA GLU A 514 30.54 12.58 14.92
C GLU A 514 30.10 14.03 14.70
N ARG A 515 29.22 14.28 13.73
CA ARG A 515 28.62 15.61 13.53
C ARG A 515 27.81 16.08 14.73
N THR A 516 27.11 15.17 15.40
CA THR A 516 26.35 15.48 16.62
C THR A 516 27.27 15.78 17.79
N TRP A 517 28.36 15.02 17.92
CA TRP A 517 29.39 15.26 18.92
C TRP A 517 30.14 16.57 18.67
N ALA A 518 30.40 16.94 17.42
CA ALA A 518 30.95 18.24 17.07
C ALA A 518 30.05 19.40 17.57
N ASP A 519 28.74 19.30 17.34
CA ASP A 519 27.76 20.28 17.85
C ASP A 519 27.81 20.39 19.39
N ILE A 520 27.94 19.25 20.10
CA ILE A 520 27.99 19.20 21.57
C ILE A 520 29.32 19.73 22.11
N SER A 521 30.45 19.28 21.55
CA SER A 521 31.80 19.67 21.96
C SER A 521 32.10 21.16 21.72
N TRP A 522 31.41 21.79 20.76
CA TRP A 522 31.44 23.24 20.55
C TRP A 522 30.50 24.02 21.51
N GLY A 523 29.95 23.38 22.54
CA GLY A 523 29.11 24.01 23.55
C GLY A 523 27.61 24.06 23.20
N GLY A 524 27.17 23.34 22.18
CA GLY A 524 25.76 23.19 21.85
C GLY A 524 25.01 22.36 22.90
N ARG A 525 23.75 22.73 23.17
CA ARG A 525 22.86 21.94 24.03
C ARG A 525 22.62 20.55 23.43
N VAL A 526 22.79 19.50 24.25
CA VAL A 526 22.72 18.09 23.83
C VAL A 526 21.36 17.77 23.24
N GLU A 527 20.28 18.30 23.82
CA GLU A 527 18.91 18.10 23.34
C GLU A 527 18.73 18.66 21.93
N TYR A 528 19.37 19.80 21.63
CA TYR A 528 19.31 20.44 20.32
C TYR A 528 20.17 19.72 19.30
N ALA A 529 21.34 19.21 19.71
CA ALA A 529 22.21 18.41 18.87
C ALA A 529 21.54 17.09 18.47
N LEU A 530 20.93 16.38 19.43
CA LEU A 530 20.16 15.16 19.19
C LEU A 530 18.91 15.43 18.33
N THR A 531 18.18 16.53 18.58
CA THR A 531 17.06 16.93 17.71
C THR A 531 17.52 17.20 16.27
N ARG A 532 18.72 17.76 16.09
CA ARG A 532 19.30 17.97 14.76
C ARG A 532 19.73 16.66 14.10
N LEU A 533 20.25 15.70 14.86
CA LEU A 533 20.54 14.34 14.38
C LEU A 533 19.29 13.67 13.80
N HIS A 534 18.19 13.71 14.54
CA HIS A 534 16.90 13.21 14.04
C HIS A 534 16.51 13.86 12.70
N ARG A 535 16.64 15.18 12.57
CA ARG A 535 16.32 15.90 11.31
C ARG A 535 17.24 15.55 10.13
N ARG A 536 18.49 15.11 10.38
CA ARG A 536 19.44 14.73 9.32
C ARG A 536 19.25 13.30 8.83
N VAL A 537 18.94 12.37 9.74
CA VAL A 537 18.82 10.95 9.45
C VAL A 537 17.38 10.55 9.09
N SER A 538 16.39 11.20 9.71
CA SER A 538 14.96 11.08 9.41
C SER A 538 14.37 9.66 9.41
N THR A 539 14.98 8.71 10.13
CA THR A 539 14.38 7.37 10.33
C THR A 539 13.52 7.34 11.58
N SER A 540 12.45 6.54 11.58
CA SER A 540 11.55 6.40 12.73
C SER A 540 12.29 5.90 13.98
N ALA A 541 13.22 4.97 13.81
CA ALA A 541 14.03 4.44 14.91
C ALA A 541 14.91 5.53 15.57
N ILE A 542 15.65 6.34 14.80
CA ILE A 542 16.46 7.44 15.37
C ILE A 542 15.58 8.49 16.05
N THR A 543 14.41 8.78 15.47
CA THR A 543 13.46 9.72 16.07
C THR A 543 13.02 9.26 17.45
N ARG A 544 12.66 7.98 17.58
CA ARG A 544 12.26 7.35 18.86
C ARG A 544 13.39 7.40 19.88
N VAL A 545 14.59 6.99 19.48
CA VAL A 545 15.78 7.04 20.34
C VAL A 545 16.04 8.45 20.83
N VAL A 546 16.14 9.43 19.92
CA VAL A 546 16.40 10.82 20.26
C VAL A 546 15.32 11.33 21.23
N THR A 547 14.04 11.08 20.93
CA THR A 547 12.92 11.54 21.76
C THR A 547 12.99 10.93 23.16
N LEU A 548 13.21 9.61 23.25
CA LEU A 548 13.36 8.94 24.53
C LEU A 548 14.54 9.51 25.32
N THR A 549 15.71 9.63 24.70
CA THR A 549 16.91 10.15 25.36
C THR A 549 16.71 11.59 25.83
N THR A 550 16.15 12.47 24.99
CA THR A 550 15.95 13.88 25.36
C THR A 550 14.93 14.07 26.49
N ASN A 551 13.84 13.31 26.48
CA ASN A 551 12.83 13.42 27.55
C ASN A 551 13.30 12.75 28.85
N ALA A 552 14.03 11.64 28.75
CA ALA A 552 14.63 10.99 29.91
C ALA A 552 15.66 11.91 30.60
N MET A 553 16.54 12.58 29.83
CA MET A 553 17.51 13.54 30.37
C MET A 553 16.83 14.71 31.12
N ALA A 554 15.67 15.16 30.64
CA ALA A 554 14.96 16.28 31.24
C ALA A 554 14.24 15.90 32.54
N ALA A 555 13.95 14.62 32.76
CA ALA A 555 13.05 14.16 33.82
C ALA A 555 13.71 13.32 34.91
N THR A 556 14.81 12.62 34.60
CA THR A 556 15.47 11.73 35.55
C THR A 556 16.99 11.89 35.53
N ASN A 557 17.61 11.58 36.67
CA ASN A 557 19.05 11.49 36.82
C ASN A 557 19.57 10.05 36.57
N ASP A 558 18.67 9.06 36.43
CA ASP A 558 18.98 7.65 36.14
C ASP A 558 18.48 7.25 34.74
N ILE A 559 19.11 7.87 33.74
CA ILE A 559 18.82 7.63 32.33
C ILE A 559 19.43 6.31 31.81
N GLY A 560 20.42 5.75 32.50
CA GLY A 560 21.07 4.49 32.13
C GLY A 560 20.06 3.35 32.02
N GLN A 561 19.18 3.20 33.02
CA GLN A 561 18.11 2.19 32.99
C GLN A 561 17.11 2.40 31.86
N VAL A 562 16.80 3.66 31.51
CA VAL A 562 15.90 3.99 30.39
C VAL A 562 16.52 3.59 29.06
N LEU A 563 17.81 3.91 28.87
CA LEU A 563 18.57 3.54 27.68
C LEU A 563 18.76 2.02 27.57
N ARG A 564 18.92 1.33 28.70
CA ARG A 564 19.01 -0.14 28.76
C ARG A 564 17.73 -0.79 28.23
N ILE A 565 16.56 -0.35 28.70
CA ILE A 565 15.27 -0.88 28.20
C ILE A 565 15.12 -0.61 26.70
N ALA A 566 15.51 0.57 26.23
CA ALA A 566 15.50 0.90 24.81
C ALA A 566 16.46 0.04 23.98
N ALA A 567 17.63 -0.28 24.55
CA ALA A 567 18.61 -1.16 23.93
C ALA A 567 18.06 -2.59 23.83
N ASP A 568 17.48 -3.12 24.91
CA ASP A 568 16.88 -4.45 24.95
C ASP A 568 15.73 -4.58 23.92
N GLU A 569 14.86 -3.58 23.84
CA GLU A 569 13.77 -3.49 22.86
C GLU A 569 14.31 -3.46 21.42
N ALA A 570 15.32 -2.61 21.17
CA ALA A 570 15.93 -2.49 19.84
C ALA A 570 16.69 -3.77 19.44
N GLN A 571 17.29 -4.49 20.41
CA GLN A 571 17.92 -5.79 20.20
C GLN A 571 16.89 -6.89 19.91
N ALA A 572 15.78 -6.93 20.66
CA ALA A 572 14.68 -7.87 20.43
C ALA A 572 14.09 -7.68 19.03
N THR A 573 13.82 -6.44 18.63
CA THR A 573 13.36 -6.09 17.28
C THR A 573 14.36 -6.56 16.21
N ARG A 574 15.66 -6.26 16.39
CA ARG A 574 16.72 -6.68 15.45
C ARG A 574 16.84 -8.21 15.36
N ARG A 575 16.62 -8.93 16.46
CA ARG A 575 16.62 -10.40 16.49
C ARG A 575 15.45 -10.95 15.69
N LEU A 576 14.23 -10.47 15.93
CA LEU A 576 13.03 -10.85 15.18
C LEU A 576 13.16 -10.57 13.68
N GLU A 577 13.74 -9.43 13.31
CA GLU A 577 14.00 -9.10 11.91
C GLU A 577 15.01 -10.05 11.24
N ARG A 578 16.04 -10.47 11.98
CA ARG A 578 17.05 -11.43 11.50
C ARG A 578 16.44 -12.82 11.33
N GLU A 579 15.67 -13.29 12.31
CA GLU A 579 14.96 -14.58 12.25
C GLU A 579 14.00 -14.59 11.06
N ARG A 580 13.17 -13.56 10.91
CA ARG A 580 12.30 -13.39 9.74
C ARG A 580 13.09 -13.41 8.44
N ARG A 581 14.17 -12.63 8.34
CA ARG A 581 14.98 -12.57 7.12
C ARG A 581 15.55 -13.94 6.76
N ASN A 582 16.02 -14.72 7.73
CA ASN A 582 16.61 -16.03 7.48
C ASN A 582 15.58 -17.02 6.94
N GLU A 583 14.39 -17.09 7.56
CA GLU A 583 13.28 -17.90 7.04
C GLU A 583 12.85 -17.43 5.64
N MET A 584 12.74 -16.11 5.47
CA MET A 584 12.34 -15.53 4.19
C MET A 584 13.31 -15.80 3.05
N VAL A 585 14.61 -15.87 3.33
CA VAL A 585 15.63 -16.24 2.33
C VAL A 585 15.39 -17.66 1.84
N THR A 586 15.05 -18.60 2.72
CA THR A 586 14.73 -19.98 2.35
C THR A 586 13.56 -20.03 1.35
N TYR A 587 12.49 -19.27 1.60
CA TYR A 587 11.33 -19.23 0.70
C TYR A 587 11.64 -18.55 -0.64
N ILE A 588 12.45 -17.49 -0.65
CA ILE A 588 12.94 -16.90 -1.91
C ILE A 588 13.73 -17.95 -2.72
N VAL A 589 14.61 -18.72 -2.09
CA VAL A 589 15.38 -19.78 -2.76
C VAL A 589 14.46 -20.83 -3.37
N VAL A 590 13.43 -21.26 -2.65
CA VAL A 590 12.42 -22.21 -3.15
C VAL A 590 11.72 -21.68 -4.41
N VAL A 591 11.34 -20.40 -4.44
CA VAL A 591 10.73 -19.77 -5.63
C VAL A 591 11.69 -19.75 -6.81
N TYR A 592 12.97 -19.42 -6.58
CA TYR A 592 14.00 -19.40 -7.62
C TYR A 592 14.25 -20.79 -8.22
N VAL A 593 14.40 -21.81 -7.37
CA VAL A 593 14.59 -23.19 -7.81
C VAL A 593 13.38 -23.66 -8.62
N SER A 594 12.17 -23.35 -8.15
CA SER A 594 10.93 -23.74 -8.84
C SER A 594 10.82 -23.08 -10.21
N PHE A 595 11.16 -21.79 -10.32
CA PHE A 595 11.25 -21.10 -11.60
C PHE A 595 12.31 -21.72 -12.52
N LEU A 596 13.49 -22.07 -12.00
CA LEU A 596 14.53 -22.73 -12.79
C LEU A 596 14.05 -24.08 -13.33
N VAL A 597 13.40 -24.89 -12.49
CA VAL A 597 12.80 -26.17 -12.92
C VAL A 597 11.75 -25.94 -14.01
N PHE A 598 10.88 -24.94 -13.84
CA PHE A 598 9.92 -24.56 -14.85
C PHE A 598 10.60 -24.19 -16.17
N LEU A 599 11.62 -23.33 -16.12
CA LEU A 599 12.37 -22.89 -17.29
C LEU A 599 13.04 -24.08 -18.00
N VAL A 600 13.69 -24.98 -17.26
CA VAL A 600 14.33 -26.18 -17.82
C VAL A 600 13.34 -27.06 -18.55
N ILE A 601 12.15 -27.25 -17.99
CA ILE A 601 11.12 -28.11 -18.61
C ILE A 601 10.52 -27.42 -19.84
N VAL A 602 10.25 -26.11 -19.79
CA VAL A 602 9.78 -25.36 -20.95
C VAL A 602 10.81 -25.40 -22.09
N VAL A 603 12.10 -25.23 -21.78
CA VAL A 603 13.20 -25.38 -22.74
C VAL A 603 13.27 -26.81 -23.29
N ALA A 604 13.07 -27.82 -22.45
CA ALA A 604 13.02 -29.21 -22.92
C ALA A 604 11.82 -29.45 -23.86
N LEU A 605 10.65 -28.86 -23.58
CA LEU A 605 9.50 -28.92 -24.47
C LEU A 605 9.80 -28.21 -25.81
N GLU A 606 10.48 -27.08 -25.78
CA GLU A 606 10.87 -26.38 -27.00
C GLU A 606 11.88 -27.17 -27.84
N LEU A 607 12.96 -27.67 -27.24
CA LEU A 607 14.04 -28.34 -27.96
C LEU A 607 13.71 -29.77 -28.40
N ILE A 608 12.94 -30.50 -27.59
CA ILE A 608 12.66 -31.91 -27.82
C ILE A 608 11.25 -32.08 -28.42
N PHE A 609 10.25 -31.41 -27.86
CA PHE A 609 8.85 -31.65 -28.25
C PHE A 609 8.44 -30.91 -29.53
N VAL A 610 8.72 -29.60 -29.67
CA VAL A 610 8.27 -28.83 -30.84
C VAL A 610 8.80 -29.40 -32.17
N PRO A 611 10.08 -29.79 -32.30
CA PRO A 611 10.58 -30.43 -33.51
C PRO A 611 9.97 -31.80 -33.81
N ALA A 612 9.60 -32.56 -32.76
CA ALA A 612 9.04 -33.91 -32.88
C ALA A 612 7.62 -33.95 -33.44
N ILE A 613 6.91 -32.81 -33.49
CA ILE A 613 5.60 -32.71 -34.13
C ILE A 613 5.79 -32.91 -35.65
N PRO A 614 5.15 -33.91 -36.29
CA PRO A 614 5.31 -34.15 -37.72
C PRO A 614 4.75 -32.97 -38.53
N THR A 615 5.61 -32.25 -39.25
CA THR A 615 5.19 -31.26 -40.26
C THR A 615 4.92 -31.98 -41.57
N GLY A 616 3.65 -32.15 -41.93
CA GLY A 616 3.29 -32.57 -43.28
C GLY A 616 3.43 -31.39 -44.23
N THR A 617 4.25 -31.52 -45.27
CA THR A 617 3.98 -30.75 -46.49
C THR A 617 2.67 -31.28 -47.05
N MET A 618 1.75 -30.40 -47.45
CA MET A 618 0.63 -30.82 -48.30
C MET A 618 1.23 -31.36 -49.61
N GLY A 619 1.51 -32.66 -49.63
CA GLY A 619 1.82 -33.40 -50.83
C GLY A 619 0.55 -33.47 -51.65
N ALA A 620 0.47 -32.66 -52.69
CA ALA A 620 -0.47 -32.86 -53.78
C ALA A 620 -0.26 -34.28 -54.33
N GLY A 621 -1.10 -35.24 -53.93
CA GLY A 621 -0.93 -36.63 -54.32
C GLY A 621 -1.85 -37.60 -53.58
N GLY A 622 -3.16 -37.37 -53.63
CA GLY A 622 -4.12 -38.28 -52.99
C GLY A 622 -5.58 -37.96 -53.28
N THR A 623 -5.94 -37.76 -54.55
CA THR A 623 -7.36 -37.69 -54.95
C THR A 623 -7.95 -39.10 -54.93
N GLY A 624 -8.51 -39.50 -53.79
CA GLY A 624 -9.32 -40.70 -53.66
C GLY A 624 -10.34 -40.52 -52.54
N PRO A 625 -11.66 -40.56 -52.82
CA PRO A 625 -12.67 -40.46 -51.77
C PRO A 625 -12.68 -41.77 -50.98
N VAL A 626 -12.09 -41.79 -49.79
CA VAL A 626 -12.24 -42.92 -48.87
C VAL A 626 -13.54 -42.73 -48.10
N ALA A 627 -14.60 -43.32 -48.63
CA ALA A 627 -15.83 -43.59 -47.90
C ALA A 627 -15.60 -44.79 -47.00
N GLY A 628 -15.33 -44.55 -45.72
CA GLY A 628 -15.18 -45.59 -44.71
C GLY A 628 -15.13 -44.99 -43.32
N GLY A 629 -16.28 -45.01 -42.62
CA GLY A 629 -16.38 -44.65 -41.22
C GLY A 629 -15.57 -45.62 -40.36
N GLY A 630 -14.35 -45.22 -40.01
CA GLY A 630 -13.50 -45.87 -39.02
C GLY A 630 -13.05 -44.84 -38.00
N ILE A 631 -13.04 -45.21 -36.72
CA ILE A 631 -12.72 -44.38 -35.54
C ILE A 631 -11.19 -44.14 -35.44
N ALA A 632 -10.48 -44.11 -36.57
CA ALA A 632 -9.10 -43.68 -36.66
C ALA A 632 -9.12 -42.25 -37.19
N GLY A 633 -9.47 -41.31 -36.31
CA GLY A 633 -9.38 -39.88 -36.59
C GLY A 633 -7.94 -39.55 -37.01
N GLY A 634 -7.80 -39.00 -38.22
CA GLY A 634 -6.50 -38.60 -38.75
C GLY A 634 -5.81 -37.67 -37.76
N VAL A 635 -4.54 -37.97 -37.48
CA VAL A 635 -3.65 -37.04 -36.78
C VAL A 635 -3.67 -35.73 -37.57
N GLN A 636 -4.26 -34.68 -37.00
CA GLN A 636 -4.25 -33.35 -37.59
C GLN A 636 -2.80 -32.92 -37.75
N GLN A 637 -2.36 -32.75 -39.00
CA GLN A 637 -0.99 -32.36 -39.31
C GLN A 637 -0.81 -30.86 -38.98
N VAL A 638 0.11 -30.58 -38.06
CA VAL A 638 0.43 -29.23 -37.57
C VAL A 638 1.36 -28.53 -38.56
N THR A 639 1.11 -27.24 -38.86
CA THR A 639 1.92 -26.46 -39.81
C THR A 639 3.19 -25.92 -39.16
N GLN A 640 4.17 -25.46 -39.96
CA GLN A 640 5.36 -24.78 -39.42
C GLN A 640 4.99 -23.49 -38.65
N ALA A 641 3.97 -22.76 -39.11
CA ALA A 641 3.47 -21.56 -38.44
C ALA A 641 2.87 -21.88 -37.05
N ASP A 642 2.27 -23.05 -36.89
CA ASP A 642 1.76 -23.49 -35.59
C ASP A 642 2.90 -23.84 -34.64
N LYS A 643 3.98 -24.47 -35.13
CA LYS A 643 5.19 -24.73 -34.33
C LYS A 643 5.80 -23.44 -33.78
N ASP A 644 5.93 -22.43 -34.63
CA ASP A 644 6.43 -21.11 -34.24
C ASP A 644 5.50 -20.46 -33.19
N ALA A 645 4.18 -20.65 -33.34
CA ALA A 645 3.21 -20.17 -32.37
C ALA A 645 3.30 -20.87 -30.99
N TYR A 646 3.62 -22.18 -30.95
CA TYR A 646 3.88 -22.88 -29.69
C TYR A 646 5.17 -22.39 -29.01
N SER A 647 6.26 -22.26 -29.77
CA SER A 647 7.54 -21.71 -29.24
C SER A 647 7.34 -20.31 -28.66
N LEU A 648 6.62 -19.42 -29.36
CA LEU A 648 6.33 -18.07 -28.88
C LEU A 648 5.51 -18.09 -27.57
N VAL A 649 4.54 -19.00 -27.43
CA VAL A 649 3.76 -19.12 -26.18
C VAL A 649 4.62 -19.66 -25.03
N PHE A 650 5.55 -20.58 -25.28
CA PHE A 650 6.51 -21.05 -24.28
C PHE A 650 7.48 -19.96 -23.82
N PHE A 651 8.01 -19.19 -24.77
CA PHE A 651 8.83 -18.02 -24.48
C PHE A 651 8.10 -17.00 -23.60
N HIS A 652 6.88 -16.61 -24.00
CA HIS A 652 6.07 -15.70 -23.20
C HIS A 652 5.68 -16.31 -21.85
N GLY A 653 5.42 -17.62 -21.78
CA GLY A 653 5.18 -18.33 -20.52
C GLY A 653 6.35 -18.23 -19.56
N ALA A 654 7.58 -18.41 -20.05
CA ALA A 654 8.79 -18.26 -19.24
C ALA A 654 9.00 -16.82 -18.74
N LEU A 655 8.77 -15.81 -19.60
CA LEU A 655 8.90 -14.41 -19.21
C LEU A 655 7.83 -13.98 -18.20
N ILE A 656 6.56 -14.32 -18.46
CA ILE A 656 5.44 -14.04 -17.56
C ILE A 656 5.69 -14.69 -16.22
N GLN A 657 6.04 -15.98 -16.21
CA GLN A 657 6.31 -16.72 -14.97
C GLN A 657 7.52 -16.16 -14.21
N GLY A 658 8.56 -15.72 -14.91
CA GLY A 658 9.73 -15.08 -14.29
C GLY A 658 9.39 -13.73 -13.67
N LEU A 659 8.58 -12.93 -14.36
CA LEU A 659 8.10 -11.64 -13.87
C LEU A 659 7.25 -11.81 -12.60
N THR A 660 6.22 -12.66 -12.67
CA THR A 660 5.27 -12.89 -11.57
C THR A 660 5.94 -13.57 -10.39
N SER A 661 6.73 -14.62 -10.61
CA SER A 661 7.50 -15.30 -9.55
C SER A 661 8.50 -14.37 -8.90
N GLY A 662 9.08 -13.43 -9.64
CA GLY A 662 9.97 -12.42 -9.09
C GLY A 662 9.26 -11.47 -8.13
N PHE A 663 8.06 -10.99 -8.49
CA PHE A 663 7.26 -10.17 -7.59
C PHE A 663 6.80 -10.94 -6.35
N VAL A 664 6.36 -12.20 -6.51
CA VAL A 664 6.02 -13.09 -5.40
C VAL A 664 7.22 -13.29 -4.46
N ALA A 665 8.41 -13.56 -5.00
CA ALA A 665 9.63 -13.72 -4.22
C ALA A 665 9.96 -12.46 -3.40
N GLY A 666 9.76 -11.26 -3.97
CA GLY A 666 9.97 -10.01 -3.23
C GLY A 666 8.93 -9.74 -2.15
N GLN A 667 7.66 -10.02 -2.45
CA GLN A 667 6.57 -9.86 -1.51
C GLN A 667 6.73 -10.79 -0.32
N MET A 668 7.00 -12.07 -0.56
CA MET A 668 7.37 -13.02 0.48
C MET A 668 8.61 -12.48 1.22
N GLY A 669 9.71 -12.26 0.49
CA GLY A 669 11.03 -11.98 1.05
C GLY A 669 11.15 -10.75 1.95
N SER A 670 10.37 -9.71 1.68
CA SER A 670 10.53 -8.40 2.31
C SER A 670 9.23 -7.74 2.75
N GLY A 671 8.09 -8.38 2.53
CA GLY A 671 6.76 -7.83 2.79
C GLY A 671 6.39 -6.63 1.91
N ASN A 672 7.07 -6.45 0.78
CA ASN A 672 6.80 -5.33 -0.12
C ASN A 672 7.03 -5.69 -1.60
N ILE A 673 5.99 -5.50 -2.42
CA ILE A 673 5.99 -5.80 -3.85
C ILE A 673 7.10 -5.02 -4.58
N LYS A 674 7.42 -3.80 -4.12
CA LYS A 674 8.46 -2.94 -4.71
C LYS A 674 9.84 -3.61 -4.65
N ALA A 675 10.12 -4.38 -3.60
CA ALA A 675 11.36 -5.14 -3.49
C ALA A 675 11.44 -6.32 -4.47
N GLY A 676 10.29 -6.79 -4.97
CA GLY A 676 10.19 -7.83 -5.99
C GLY A 676 10.79 -7.44 -7.33
N ALA A 677 10.93 -6.14 -7.62
CA ALA A 677 11.53 -5.67 -8.86
C ALA A 677 12.94 -6.25 -9.11
N LYS A 678 13.77 -6.45 -8.07
CA LYS A 678 15.11 -7.04 -8.25
C LYS A 678 15.05 -8.51 -8.64
N HIS A 679 14.11 -9.26 -8.06
CA HIS A 679 13.91 -10.67 -8.33
C HIS A 679 13.28 -10.86 -9.71
N ALA A 680 12.27 -10.06 -10.05
CA ALA A 680 11.65 -10.03 -11.38
C ALA A 680 12.67 -9.71 -12.47
N THR A 681 13.51 -8.68 -12.26
CA THR A 681 14.59 -8.36 -13.20
C THR A 681 15.55 -9.55 -13.39
N ALA A 682 15.97 -10.20 -12.30
CA ALA A 682 16.88 -11.34 -12.37
C ALA A 682 16.26 -12.54 -13.12
N LEU A 683 15.04 -12.94 -12.77
CA LEU A 683 14.38 -14.10 -13.38
C LEU A 683 14.01 -13.87 -14.85
N VAL A 684 13.49 -12.69 -15.19
CA VAL A 684 13.18 -12.32 -16.58
C VAL A 684 14.47 -12.24 -17.41
N SER A 685 15.56 -11.71 -16.85
CA SER A 685 16.86 -11.70 -17.53
C SER A 685 17.38 -13.12 -17.81
N ILE A 686 17.24 -14.03 -16.85
CA ILE A 686 17.63 -15.44 -17.03
C ILE A 686 16.80 -16.10 -18.13
N ALA A 687 15.47 -15.95 -18.11
CA ALA A 687 14.60 -16.48 -19.16
C ALA A 687 14.98 -15.89 -20.54
N TYR A 688 15.12 -14.57 -20.64
CA TYR A 688 15.45 -13.91 -21.89
C TYR A 688 16.78 -14.39 -22.48
N VAL A 689 17.83 -14.47 -21.65
CA VAL A 689 19.16 -14.95 -22.10
C VAL A 689 19.11 -16.41 -22.54
N VAL A 690 18.37 -17.27 -21.82
CA VAL A 690 18.26 -18.70 -22.16
C VAL A 690 17.59 -18.89 -23.53
N PHE A 691 16.48 -18.20 -23.80
CA PHE A 691 15.82 -18.28 -25.10
C PHE A 691 16.62 -17.62 -26.23
N LEU A 692 17.38 -16.55 -25.94
CA LEU A 692 18.30 -15.95 -26.92
C LEU A 692 19.43 -16.91 -27.33
N VAL A 693 19.86 -17.81 -26.43
CA VAL A 693 20.90 -18.81 -26.72
C VAL A 693 20.34 -20.03 -27.47
N ILE A 694 19.07 -20.35 -27.24
CA ILE A 694 18.39 -21.51 -27.84
C ILE A 694 17.86 -21.20 -29.24
N GLY A 695 17.38 -19.97 -29.46
CA GLY A 695 16.71 -19.50 -30.68
C GLY A 695 17.62 -19.17 -31.85
#